data_AF-A0A2D9NJR9-F1
#
_entry.id   AF-A0A2D9NJR9-F1
#
_cell.length_a   1.000
_cell.length_b   1.000
_cell.length_c   1.000
_cell.angle_alpha   90.00
_cell.angle_beta   90.00
_cell.angle_gamma   90.00
#
_symmetry.space_group_name_H-M   'P 1'
#
loop_
_entity.id
_entity.type
_entity.pdbx_description
1 polymer ?
#
loop_
_entity_poly.entity_id
_entity_poly.type
_entity_poly.pdbx_seq_one_letter_code
_entity_poly.pdbx_strand_id
1 'polypeptide(L)'
;MQGVSRRTYVLLFTLFVSILTLSNVQADGESTNQFGVQEILPLATALVVSTLVWRWFIPNQLSNLQVAFEIDDDLYEVHRITRDREDARELLGEGSVGYGVGLYMMGMTGVLILIAEFIFDPYRFFKPNLYIIGLMILIPIMISPWETLNAQLTTKKQKSISGGRFVKFLRRTFTLILLVVATLSALYLGMSNSSDLFIEPEWLAVSLLVFMSPTIFAYGRIMGASWNMLLINKWRTSNGRKNPIDPDKPGVINRIFSLILVIFLITMPITALNGIVTVFHVLFNEPDNMTEVLNYGGIIGHSIYERIDLIAEILFEWEIIKSMPQFLSLYLSLNIAIVGLAFIFELTRNLILGGQSFGGVFGVTLDTPRDIRTEVSAQTRQLKFAFAGFSGYTVLLLVLVCYKEFGSLMPFTSWLESNGFDEGNRLLTTWMFIAAGQTVFLLTWLVSIIRYSSLRKLRFDLNPDERRQGAVRLAGGDWMRTLVDDAALQEDLDTLIQFQRRSLDGDPSLIRHEKARARMWELAIRGLWPLAIEEARKVLAQSGGDDDVSRMIIAVGHMSSRRLDAAREALHGLEQPEGYDEPELLSFVCEWLDPWQGNVDEDDFWDWENNSCIDHIQNTMQMIRNWNPKTSLDSIHKDRLTNTAQLSLVSLMRAQRMHDEALELALSLVKRNPTGVRPRIAAALCLVDKGDWHSARSIERELLESDSKDPRVLALSAIMGQSVDEDEFEVALVSGVGKKMKKWINSAPVNSVAALGIKGGMDEAINANVLVTAHEATRRSMPPRYSSGRLSLVTNLFILVPVWILLGIYVASVRDDLQGISTTVILLLGHYSSRRVLTQQRRLIRHRDQKAMVAYAKRMRRFKVAPDRGNLPVGTHLLLSGILVSVNGVILDIGLPGWLTEHLPKDSDKTVRARLKRRSKKISKSRPPRLQPLGEGWWLKRPKEEGSEIPALERLIGPVAYRGRPSYIEKKAGKNLRPSGIIPGDPRPVHTLDLGSRGIPTNTRRSERRSQIPQNSPNATVRDRKKLKRPSSSNRKPRK
;
A
#
# COMPACT_ATOMS: atom_id res chain seq x y z
N MET A 1 -14.97 11.72 32.05
CA MET A 1 -13.98 12.21 33.03
C MET A 1 -13.60 11.07 33.95
N GLN A 2 -12.60 10.27 33.57
CA GLN A 2 -11.85 9.31 34.40
C GLN A 2 -10.58 9.07 33.57
N GLY A 3 -9.41 9.48 34.06
CA GLY A 3 -8.16 9.41 33.29
C GLY A 3 -7.29 10.68 33.28
N VAL A 4 -7.48 11.61 34.23
CA VAL A 4 -6.41 12.58 34.53
C VAL A 4 -5.53 11.92 35.60
N SER A 5 -4.35 11.47 35.19
CA SER A 5 -3.44 10.77 36.09
C SER A 5 -2.98 11.70 37.23
N ARG A 6 -2.70 11.12 38.40
CA ARG A 6 -2.12 11.81 39.57
C ARG A 6 -0.86 12.61 39.22
N ARG A 7 -0.13 12.22 38.17
CA ARG A 7 1.05 12.92 37.64
C ARG A 7 0.72 14.27 37.02
N THR A 8 -0.43 14.42 36.37
CA THR A 8 -0.84 15.69 35.74
C THR A 8 -1.21 16.74 36.80
N TYR A 9 -1.82 16.31 37.91
CA TYR A 9 -2.05 17.17 39.07
C TYR A 9 -0.76 17.56 39.77
N VAL A 10 0.19 16.64 39.93
CA VAL A 10 1.51 16.95 40.49
C VAL A 10 2.26 17.93 39.58
N LEU A 11 2.19 17.76 38.26
CA LEU A 11 2.86 18.66 37.30
C LEU A 11 2.24 20.06 37.29
N LEU A 12 0.91 20.17 37.31
CA LEU A 12 0.19 21.45 37.44
C LEU A 12 0.45 22.11 38.80
N PHE A 13 0.54 21.32 39.87
CA PHE A 13 0.87 21.81 41.22
C PHE A 13 2.32 22.27 41.31
N THR A 14 3.28 21.54 40.71
CA THR A 14 4.68 21.99 40.64
C THR A 14 4.85 23.21 39.76
N LEU A 15 4.10 23.32 38.66
CA LEU A 15 4.11 24.50 37.79
C LEU A 15 3.53 25.72 38.54
N PHE A 16 2.42 25.54 39.25
CA PHE A 16 1.79 26.55 40.10
C PHE A 16 2.71 27.00 41.25
N VAL A 17 3.40 26.06 41.91
CA VAL A 17 4.39 26.36 42.95
C VAL A 17 5.63 27.05 42.38
N SER A 18 6.08 26.70 41.17
CA SER A 18 7.21 27.39 40.52
C SER A 18 6.87 28.82 40.08
N ILE A 19 5.63 29.07 39.65
CA ILE A 19 5.13 30.40 39.27
C ILE A 19 5.05 31.33 40.50
N LEU A 20 4.79 30.78 41.71
CA LEU A 20 4.75 31.52 42.97
C LEU A 20 6.14 32.00 43.46
N THR A 21 7.24 31.60 42.82
CA THR A 21 8.62 31.85 43.31
C THR A 21 9.46 32.78 42.45
N LEU A 22 8.90 33.46 41.44
CA LEU A 22 9.68 34.21 40.45
C LEU A 22 9.34 35.71 40.44
N SER A 23 10.40 36.52 40.34
CA SER A 23 10.39 37.99 40.32
C SER A 23 9.97 38.60 38.98
N ASN A 24 9.27 39.73 39.04
CA ASN A 24 8.79 40.52 37.90
C ASN A 24 9.93 41.29 37.19
N VAL A 25 9.86 41.46 35.87
CA VAL A 25 10.74 42.39 35.12
C VAL A 25 9.92 43.08 34.02
N GLN A 26 10.15 44.39 33.87
CA GLN A 26 9.48 45.33 32.96
C GLN A 26 10.14 45.33 31.56
N ALA A 27 9.41 45.76 30.53
CA ALA A 27 9.96 45.97 29.17
C ALA A 27 10.78 47.27 29.06
N ASP A 28 10.67 48.16 30.04
CA ASP A 28 11.58 49.28 30.29
C ASP A 28 11.41 49.70 31.77
N GLY A 29 12.49 49.76 32.57
CA GLY A 29 12.45 50.17 33.99
C GLY A 29 12.28 49.07 35.05
N GLU A 30 12.49 49.43 36.33
CA GLU A 30 12.73 48.54 37.48
C GLU A 30 11.61 47.53 37.87
N SER A 31 12.03 46.38 38.40
CA SER A 31 11.18 45.32 38.93
C SER A 31 10.23 45.80 40.05
N THR A 32 8.92 45.78 39.81
CA THR A 32 7.92 45.96 40.87
C THR A 32 7.53 44.61 41.50
N ASN A 33 7.77 44.47 42.82
CA ASN A 33 7.54 43.27 43.63
C ASN A 33 6.07 43.00 44.01
N GLN A 34 5.10 43.20 43.11
CA GLN A 34 3.70 42.85 43.38
C GLN A 34 3.13 41.95 42.29
N PHE A 35 2.93 40.68 42.65
CA PHE A 35 2.21 39.69 41.86
C PHE A 35 0.71 39.97 41.95
N GLY A 36 0.11 40.36 40.83
CA GLY A 36 -1.34 40.54 40.72
C GLY A 36 -1.99 39.28 40.14
N VAL A 37 -3.14 38.84 40.67
CA VAL A 37 -3.94 37.74 40.08
C VAL A 37 -4.31 38.02 38.61
N GLN A 38 -4.34 39.31 38.23
CA GLN A 38 -4.57 39.77 36.86
C GLN A 38 -3.49 39.32 35.86
N GLU A 39 -2.24 39.13 36.28
CA GLU A 39 -1.13 38.70 35.41
C GLU A 39 -1.23 37.20 35.01
N ILE A 40 -2.08 36.41 35.69
CA ILE A 40 -2.36 34.99 35.35
C ILE A 40 -3.53 34.87 34.35
N LEU A 41 -4.39 35.89 34.22
CA LEU A 41 -5.59 35.84 33.39
C LEU A 41 -5.29 35.52 31.90
N PRO A 42 -4.24 36.09 31.27
CA PRO A 42 -3.88 35.73 29.89
C PRO A 42 -3.61 34.23 29.70
N LEU A 43 -2.82 33.64 30.61
CA LEU A 43 -2.50 32.22 30.58
C LEU A 43 -3.76 31.35 30.82
N ALA A 44 -4.57 31.71 31.82
CA ALA A 44 -5.78 30.96 32.17
C ALA A 44 -6.80 30.98 31.03
N THR A 45 -7.04 32.14 30.41
CA THR A 45 -7.95 32.28 29.28
C THR A 45 -7.47 31.52 28.05
N ALA A 46 -6.18 31.62 27.71
CA ALA A 46 -5.60 30.86 26.61
C ALA A 46 -5.71 29.34 26.82
N LEU A 47 -5.52 28.84 28.05
CA LEU A 47 -5.69 27.43 28.38
C LEU A 47 -7.14 26.96 28.27
N VAL A 48 -8.10 27.78 28.70
CA VAL A 48 -9.54 27.47 28.55
C VAL A 48 -9.92 27.40 27.07
N VAL A 49 -9.53 28.39 26.28
CA VAL A 49 -9.79 28.44 24.84
C VAL A 49 -9.10 27.26 24.13
N SER A 50 -7.84 26.99 24.44
CA SER A 50 -7.08 25.84 23.91
C SER A 50 -7.78 24.51 24.23
N THR A 51 -8.32 24.35 25.43
CA THR A 51 -9.08 23.15 25.83
C THR A 51 -10.38 22.99 25.02
N LEU A 52 -11.09 24.09 24.76
CA LEU A 52 -12.28 24.09 23.91
C LEU A 52 -11.93 23.72 22.46
N VAL A 53 -10.84 24.29 21.93
CA VAL A 53 -10.33 23.96 20.59
C VAL A 53 -10.01 22.47 20.50
N TRP A 54 -9.25 21.93 21.45
CA TRP A 54 -8.87 20.51 21.47
C TRP A 54 -10.07 19.57 21.55
N ARG A 55 -11.00 19.81 22.48
CA ARG A 55 -12.11 18.86 22.72
C ARG A 55 -13.23 18.94 21.70
N TRP A 56 -13.51 20.14 21.19
CA TRP A 56 -14.69 20.40 20.37
C TRP A 56 -14.30 20.80 18.96
N PHE A 57 -13.45 21.81 18.78
CA PHE A 57 -13.16 22.33 17.44
C PHE A 57 -12.44 21.32 16.54
N ILE A 58 -11.33 20.70 17.00
CA ILE A 58 -10.53 19.77 16.18
C ILE A 58 -11.37 18.56 15.72
N PRO A 59 -12.08 17.83 16.61
CA PRO A 59 -12.92 16.71 16.16
C PRO A 59 -14.03 17.14 15.20
N ASN A 60 -14.58 18.35 15.35
CA ASN A 60 -15.60 18.85 14.44
C ASN A 60 -15.05 19.09 13.04
N GLN A 61 -13.84 19.67 12.93
CA GLN A 61 -13.22 19.93 11.64
C GLN A 61 -12.76 18.65 10.93
N LEU A 62 -12.49 17.59 11.68
CA LEU A 62 -12.19 16.25 11.14
C LEU A 62 -13.43 15.34 11.03
N SER A 63 -14.63 15.83 11.27
CA SER A 63 -15.86 15.10 10.90
C SER A 63 -16.04 15.13 9.38
N ASN A 64 -16.59 14.06 8.80
CA ASN A 64 -16.76 13.89 7.35
C ASN A 64 -15.46 13.88 6.53
N LEU A 65 -14.36 13.35 7.10
CA LEU A 65 -13.16 13.06 6.32
C LEU A 65 -13.49 12.05 5.22
N GLN A 66 -12.95 12.29 4.03
CA GLN A 66 -13.26 11.51 2.84
C GLN A 66 -11.99 11.12 2.11
N VAL A 67 -12.08 10.00 1.40
CA VAL A 67 -11.03 9.50 0.51
C VAL A 67 -11.65 9.16 -0.84
N ALA A 68 -10.98 9.59 -1.91
CA ALA A 68 -11.39 9.33 -3.27
C ALA A 68 -10.33 8.49 -3.99
N PHE A 69 -10.76 7.42 -4.65
CA PHE A 69 -9.86 6.60 -5.47
C PHE A 69 -10.51 6.17 -6.77
N GLU A 70 -9.66 6.02 -7.78
CA GLU A 70 -10.05 5.61 -9.12
C GLU A 70 -10.40 4.12 -9.15
N ILE A 71 -11.58 3.85 -9.72
CA ILE A 71 -12.09 2.49 -9.95
C ILE A 71 -11.98 2.12 -11.42
N ASP A 72 -12.40 3.05 -12.28
CA ASP A 72 -12.52 2.91 -13.73
C ASP A 72 -12.07 4.22 -14.39
N ASP A 73 -11.86 4.22 -15.69
CA ASP A 73 -11.32 5.37 -16.42
C ASP A 73 -12.16 6.64 -16.16
N ASP A 74 -11.51 7.67 -15.60
CA ASP A 74 -12.10 8.95 -15.20
C ASP A 74 -13.23 8.87 -14.13
N LEU A 75 -13.42 7.72 -13.46
CA LEU A 75 -14.46 7.50 -12.44
C LEU A 75 -13.87 7.19 -11.05
N TYR A 76 -14.17 8.09 -10.11
CA TYR A 76 -13.70 8.03 -8.73
C TYR A 76 -14.85 7.73 -7.77
N GLU A 77 -14.63 6.83 -6.83
CA GLU A 77 -15.55 6.59 -5.70
C GLU A 77 -15.07 7.33 -4.46
N VAL A 78 -16.00 8.03 -3.79
CA VAL A 78 -15.71 8.83 -2.60
C VAL A 78 -16.32 8.14 -1.38
N HIS A 79 -15.48 7.75 -0.44
CA HIS A 79 -15.87 7.09 0.80
C HIS A 79 -15.60 7.98 2.01
N ARG A 80 -16.45 7.86 3.03
CA ARG A 80 -16.28 8.55 4.31
C ARG A 80 -15.39 7.72 5.23
N ILE A 81 -14.37 8.33 5.80
CA ILE A 81 -13.49 7.77 6.84
C ILE A 81 -14.06 8.05 8.22
N THR A 82 -14.49 9.30 8.46
CA THR A 82 -15.20 9.69 9.69
C THR A 82 -16.59 10.16 9.30
N ARG A 83 -17.63 9.72 10.00
CA ARG A 83 -18.99 10.23 9.82
C ARG A 83 -19.30 11.28 10.87
N ASP A 84 -18.99 10.95 12.13
CA ASP A 84 -19.34 11.78 13.28
C ASP A 84 -18.11 12.25 14.07
N ARG A 85 -18.37 13.10 15.06
CA ARG A 85 -17.34 13.63 15.98
C ARG A 85 -16.69 12.52 16.83
N GLU A 86 -17.41 11.41 17.05
CA GLU A 86 -16.92 10.26 17.81
C GLU A 86 -15.86 9.50 17.01
N ASP A 87 -16.15 9.13 15.76
CA ASP A 87 -15.18 8.53 14.83
C ASP A 87 -13.91 9.39 14.69
N ALA A 88 -14.08 10.72 14.59
CA ALA A 88 -12.96 11.64 14.53
C ALA A 88 -12.12 11.63 15.81
N ARG A 89 -12.72 11.47 17.00
CA ARG A 89 -11.98 11.35 18.26
C ARG A 89 -11.24 10.03 18.37
N GLU A 90 -11.85 8.94 17.94
CA GLU A 90 -11.22 7.62 17.89
C GLU A 90 -9.97 7.67 17.00
N LEU A 91 -10.12 8.18 15.77
CA LEU A 91 -9.01 8.32 14.83
C LEU A 91 -7.88 9.24 15.34
N LEU A 92 -8.21 10.27 16.12
CA LEU A 92 -7.22 11.15 16.77
C LEU A 92 -6.50 10.49 17.96
N GLY A 93 -7.18 9.56 18.63
CA GLY A 93 -6.62 8.76 19.73
C GLY A 93 -5.71 7.63 19.24
N GLU A 94 -5.83 7.25 17.97
CA GLU A 94 -5.10 6.12 17.39
C GLU A 94 -3.63 6.41 17.08
N GLY A 95 -2.79 5.42 17.37
CA GLY A 95 -1.36 5.40 17.08
C GLY A 95 -0.58 6.64 17.58
N SER A 96 -0.03 7.41 16.64
CA SER A 96 0.82 8.59 16.95
C SER A 96 0.22 9.91 16.48
N VAL A 97 -1.08 9.94 16.18
CA VAL A 97 -1.79 11.17 15.79
C VAL A 97 -1.83 12.16 16.95
N GLY A 98 -2.08 11.67 18.16
CA GLY A 98 -2.09 12.49 19.38
C GLY A 98 -0.79 13.29 19.59
N TYR A 99 0.36 12.75 19.19
CA TYR A 99 1.63 13.49 19.19
C TYR A 99 1.62 14.68 18.22
N GLY A 100 1.15 14.47 16.99
CA GLY A 100 1.05 15.54 15.99
C GLY A 100 0.04 16.61 16.40
N VAL A 101 -1.13 16.21 16.90
CA VAL A 101 -2.13 17.14 17.45
C VAL A 101 -1.58 17.88 18.66
N GLY A 102 -0.80 17.22 19.52
CA GLY A 102 -0.14 17.85 20.67
C GLY A 102 0.82 18.95 20.25
N LEU A 103 1.67 18.73 19.24
CA LEU A 103 2.56 19.76 18.69
C LEU A 103 1.77 20.94 18.11
N TYR A 104 0.69 20.65 17.38
CA TYR A 104 -0.19 21.68 16.86
C TYR A 104 -0.83 22.51 17.99
N MET A 105 -1.39 21.85 18.99
CA MET A 105 -2.00 22.51 20.15
C MET A 105 -0.98 23.31 20.96
N MET A 106 0.27 22.84 21.05
CA MET A 106 1.35 23.55 21.72
C MET A 106 1.65 24.88 21.03
N GLY A 107 1.88 24.86 19.71
CA GLY A 107 2.10 26.08 18.94
C GLY A 107 0.91 27.04 19.02
N MET A 108 -0.31 26.51 18.84
CA MET A 108 -1.53 27.31 18.95
C MET A 108 -1.75 27.91 20.33
N THR A 109 -1.45 27.17 21.40
CA THR A 109 -1.58 27.68 22.77
C THR A 109 -0.56 28.79 23.02
N GLY A 110 0.68 28.64 22.55
CA GLY A 110 1.68 29.70 22.63
C GLY A 110 1.21 31.01 21.99
N VAL A 111 0.61 30.92 20.80
CA VAL A 111 0.05 32.10 20.13
C VAL A 111 -1.21 32.62 20.85
N LEU A 112 -2.10 31.75 21.35
CA LEU A 112 -3.27 32.19 22.11
C LEU A 112 -2.89 32.91 23.41
N ILE A 113 -1.81 32.50 24.08
CA ILE A 113 -1.27 33.22 25.24
C ILE A 113 -0.80 34.61 24.78
N LEU A 114 -0.08 34.69 23.67
CA LEU A 114 0.38 35.97 23.11
C LEU A 114 -0.80 36.89 22.72
N ILE A 115 -1.88 36.38 22.13
CA ILE A 115 -3.12 37.14 21.91
C ILE A 115 -3.70 37.61 23.25
N ALA A 116 -3.78 36.72 24.23
CA ALA A 116 -4.40 37.03 25.50
C ALA A 116 -3.61 38.15 26.22
N GLU A 117 -2.28 38.14 26.18
CA GLU A 117 -1.45 39.25 26.67
C GLU A 117 -1.89 40.57 26.04
N PHE A 118 -2.03 40.63 24.70
CA PHE A 118 -2.48 41.84 24.01
C PHE A 118 -3.92 42.28 24.33
N ILE A 119 -4.82 41.34 24.65
CA ILE A 119 -6.21 41.66 25.03
C ILE A 119 -6.26 42.28 26.43
N PHE A 120 -5.44 41.78 27.36
CA PHE A 120 -5.49 42.19 28.77
C PHE A 120 -4.61 43.40 29.09
N ASP A 121 -3.33 43.37 28.69
CA ASP A 121 -2.42 44.51 28.84
C ASP A 121 -1.40 44.54 27.67
N PRO A 122 -1.63 45.39 26.66
CA PRO A 122 -0.84 45.36 25.44
C PRO A 122 0.55 45.99 25.54
N TYR A 123 0.84 46.77 26.59
CA TYR A 123 2.13 47.47 26.74
C TYR A 123 3.03 46.81 27.79
N ARG A 124 2.53 45.82 28.54
CA ARG A 124 3.28 45.13 29.59
C ARG A 124 3.10 43.62 29.46
N PHE A 125 4.20 42.94 29.15
CA PHE A 125 4.23 41.47 29.08
C PHE A 125 4.66 40.85 30.40
N PHE A 126 3.95 39.80 30.83
CA PHE A 126 4.39 39.01 31.98
C PHE A 126 5.55 38.07 31.58
N LYS A 127 6.75 38.29 32.15
CA LYS A 127 7.98 37.57 31.78
C LYS A 127 7.86 36.03 31.83
N PRO A 128 7.20 35.41 32.83
CA PRO A 128 6.94 33.97 32.79
C PRO A 128 6.07 33.53 31.61
N ASN A 129 5.05 34.31 31.22
CA ASN A 129 4.22 34.00 30.06
C ASN A 129 5.05 34.08 28.77
N LEU A 130 6.00 35.02 28.65
CA LEU A 130 6.93 35.08 27.52
C LEU A 130 7.81 33.83 27.39
N TYR A 131 8.33 33.28 28.51
CA TYR A 131 9.08 32.01 28.47
C TYR A 131 8.19 30.83 28.05
N ILE A 132 6.95 30.78 28.55
CA ILE A 132 5.98 29.75 28.17
C ILE A 132 5.63 29.85 26.67
N ILE A 133 5.36 31.06 26.18
CA ILE A 133 5.11 31.35 24.75
C ILE A 133 6.31 30.89 23.93
N GLY A 134 7.53 31.31 24.28
CA GLY A 134 8.76 30.94 23.59
C GLY A 134 8.95 29.43 23.52
N LEU A 135 8.76 28.71 24.63
CA LEU A 135 8.85 27.25 24.69
C LEU A 135 7.76 26.57 23.83
N MET A 136 6.51 27.05 23.92
CA MET A 136 5.36 26.53 23.17
C MET A 136 5.46 26.76 21.65
N ILE A 137 6.16 27.81 21.21
CA ILE A 137 6.37 28.12 19.80
C ILE A 137 7.62 27.42 19.24
N LEU A 138 8.73 27.44 19.99
CA LEU A 138 10.02 26.93 19.52
C LEU A 138 10.02 25.41 19.33
N ILE A 139 9.33 24.66 20.22
CA ILE A 139 9.27 23.19 20.13
C ILE A 139 8.62 22.71 18.81
N PRO A 140 7.41 23.18 18.43
CA PRO A 140 6.82 22.88 17.12
C PRO A 140 7.71 23.30 15.94
N ILE A 141 8.35 24.47 15.99
CA ILE A 141 9.24 24.95 14.92
C ILE A 141 10.41 23.99 14.73
N MET A 142 11.03 23.51 15.81
CA MET A 142 12.17 22.58 15.74
C MET A 142 11.78 21.17 15.27
N ILE A 143 10.61 20.68 15.68
CA ILE A 143 10.19 19.30 15.40
C ILE A 143 9.59 19.16 13.99
N SER A 144 8.93 20.21 13.49
CA SER A 144 8.14 20.16 12.26
C SER A 144 8.95 19.80 11.00
N PRO A 145 10.15 20.38 10.74
CA PRO A 145 10.99 19.99 9.62
C PRO A 145 11.52 18.58 9.71
N TRP A 146 11.82 18.12 10.92
CA TRP A 146 12.31 16.76 11.13
C TRP A 146 11.23 15.71 10.84
N GLU A 147 10.00 15.91 11.32
CA GLU A 147 8.87 15.01 11.03
C GLU A 147 8.53 15.00 9.54
N THR A 148 8.57 16.18 8.91
CA THR A 148 8.25 16.33 7.49
C THR A 148 9.30 15.67 6.58
N LEU A 149 10.59 15.85 6.88
CA LEU A 149 11.68 15.22 6.14
C LEU A 149 11.63 13.70 6.28
N ASN A 150 11.40 13.20 7.49
CA ASN A 150 11.27 11.77 7.73
C ASN A 150 10.11 11.18 6.90
N ALA A 151 8.93 11.81 6.94
CA ALA A 151 7.76 11.35 6.19
C ALA A 151 7.99 11.35 4.65
N GLN A 152 8.71 12.35 4.12
CA GLN A 152 9.01 12.44 2.69
C GLN A 152 10.07 11.41 2.24
N LEU A 153 11.08 11.13 3.07
CA LEU A 153 12.15 10.17 2.73
C LEU A 153 11.72 8.72 2.95
N THR A 154 10.71 8.47 3.80
CA THR A 154 10.07 7.15 3.93
C THR A 154 9.28 6.78 2.68
N THR A 155 9.98 6.34 1.62
CA THR A 155 9.34 5.99 0.34
C THR A 155 8.50 4.70 0.45
N LYS A 156 7.38 4.64 -0.29
CA LYS A 156 6.45 3.49 -0.44
C LYS A 156 7.14 2.12 -0.68
N LYS A 157 8.34 2.08 -1.27
CA LYS A 157 9.09 0.84 -1.58
C LYS A 157 9.89 0.27 -0.40
N GLN A 158 10.03 0.99 0.71
CA GLN A 158 10.83 0.57 1.88
C GLN A 158 9.98 0.08 3.06
N LYS A 159 8.66 -0.13 2.87
CA LYS A 159 7.79 -0.84 3.84
C LYS A 159 8.27 -2.29 4.10
N SER A 160 9.14 -2.84 3.25
CA SER A 160 9.62 -4.24 3.28
C SER A 160 10.87 -4.51 4.13
N ILE A 161 11.29 -3.61 5.02
CA ILE A 161 12.42 -3.90 5.92
C ILE A 161 11.88 -3.87 7.34
N SER A 162 11.61 -5.06 7.88
CA SER A 162 11.50 -5.32 9.31
C SER A 162 12.85 -5.02 9.99
N GLY A 163 13.19 -3.73 10.08
CA GLY A 163 14.24 -3.27 10.94
C GLY A 163 13.71 -3.26 12.36
N GLY A 164 14.40 -3.92 13.29
CA GLY A 164 14.12 -3.80 14.72
C GLY A 164 14.07 -2.32 15.16
N ARG A 165 13.46 -2.04 16.31
CA ARG A 165 13.30 -0.67 16.85
C ARG A 165 14.57 0.19 16.72
N PHE A 166 15.74 -0.41 16.88
CA PHE A 166 17.05 0.22 16.70
C PHE A 166 17.32 0.76 15.29
N VAL A 167 17.03 -0.02 14.23
CA VAL A 167 17.26 0.42 12.84
C VAL A 167 16.30 1.55 12.47
N LYS A 168 15.04 1.46 12.91
CA LYS A 168 14.04 2.53 12.74
C LYS A 168 14.46 3.80 13.46
N PHE A 169 14.99 3.67 14.68
CA PHE A 169 15.56 4.79 15.44
C PHE A 169 16.73 5.41 14.68
N LEU A 170 17.77 4.62 14.35
CA LEU A 170 18.98 5.10 13.70
C LEU A 170 18.71 5.81 12.37
N ARG A 171 17.75 5.31 11.57
CA ARG A 171 17.31 6.00 10.35
C ARG A 171 16.66 7.35 10.63
N ARG A 172 15.79 7.43 11.66
CA ARG A 172 15.14 8.68 12.07
C ARG A 172 16.12 9.69 12.66
N THR A 173 17.17 9.22 13.34
CA THR A 173 18.26 10.07 13.83
C THR A 173 19.13 10.57 12.68
N PHE A 174 19.37 9.75 11.65
CA PHE A 174 20.15 10.16 10.48
C PHE A 174 19.51 11.33 9.73
N THR A 175 18.18 11.37 9.59
CA THR A 175 17.51 12.52 8.94
C THR A 175 17.64 13.80 9.75
N LEU A 176 17.69 13.71 11.08
CA LEU A 176 17.96 14.86 11.95
C LEU A 176 19.40 15.37 11.75
N ILE A 177 20.37 14.45 11.73
CA ILE A 177 21.78 14.79 11.49
C ILE A 177 21.95 15.49 10.14
N LEU A 178 21.34 14.95 9.08
CA LEU A 178 21.39 15.56 7.75
C LEU A 178 20.87 17.00 7.77
N LEU A 179 19.75 17.24 8.46
CA LEU A 179 19.14 18.56 8.56
C LEU A 179 20.01 19.54 9.34
N VAL A 180 20.55 19.12 10.48
CA VAL A 180 21.48 19.93 11.30
C VAL A 180 22.78 20.23 10.54
N VAL A 181 23.34 19.26 9.81
CA VAL A 181 24.55 19.46 9.01
C VAL A 181 24.28 20.46 7.87
N ALA A 182 23.14 20.37 7.19
CA ALA A 182 22.78 21.32 6.14
C ALA A 182 22.65 22.74 6.68
N THR A 183 22.06 22.91 7.86
CA THR A 183 21.90 24.23 8.48
C THR A 183 23.20 24.79 9.02
N LEU A 184 24.05 23.96 9.62
CA LEU A 184 25.39 24.36 10.04
C LEU A 184 26.27 24.73 8.84
N SER A 185 26.09 24.05 7.71
CA SER A 185 26.79 24.38 6.46
C SER A 185 26.36 25.74 5.92
N ALA A 186 25.06 26.06 5.97
CA ALA A 186 24.55 27.38 5.57
C ALA A 186 25.09 28.50 6.49
N LEU A 187 25.09 28.27 7.81
CA LEU A 187 25.68 29.20 8.77
C LEU A 187 27.19 29.37 8.55
N TYR A 188 27.91 28.28 8.29
CA TYR A 188 29.34 28.32 8.02
C TYR A 188 29.68 29.11 6.76
N LEU A 189 28.89 28.95 5.69
CA LEU A 189 29.05 29.75 4.47
C LEU A 189 28.83 31.25 4.76
N GLY A 190 27.81 31.59 5.54
CA GLY A 190 27.59 32.97 5.98
C GLY A 190 28.77 33.53 6.77
N MET A 191 29.27 32.78 7.75
CA MET A 191 30.44 33.17 8.55
C MET A 191 31.72 33.31 7.72
N SER A 192 31.87 32.53 6.65
CA SER A 192 33.07 32.59 5.80
C SER A 192 33.09 33.79 4.85
N ASN A 193 31.91 34.35 4.56
CA ASN A 193 31.76 35.50 3.67
C ASN A 193 31.73 36.83 4.44
N SER A 194 31.46 36.83 5.75
CA SER A 194 31.48 38.03 6.58
C SER A 194 32.90 38.36 7.07
N SER A 195 33.26 39.65 7.06
CA SER A 195 34.61 40.12 7.37
C SER A 195 34.99 40.04 8.86
N ASP A 196 34.02 39.85 9.76
CA ASP A 196 34.22 40.06 11.21
C ASP A 196 33.77 38.88 12.10
N LEU A 197 33.61 37.67 11.53
CA LEU A 197 33.06 36.49 12.22
C LEU A 197 31.64 36.69 12.82
N PHE A 198 31.05 37.87 12.65
CA PHE A 198 29.68 38.21 13.00
C PHE A 198 28.73 37.62 11.96
N ILE A 199 27.63 37.02 12.42
CA ILE A 199 26.63 36.43 11.55
C ILE A 199 25.66 37.55 11.15
N GLU A 200 25.70 37.94 9.89
CA GLU A 200 24.72 38.89 9.35
C GLU A 200 23.29 38.33 9.46
N PRO A 201 22.30 39.16 9.78
CA PRO A 201 20.89 38.77 9.92
C PRO A 201 20.34 37.99 8.71
N GLU A 202 20.78 38.33 7.50
CA GLU A 202 20.37 37.66 6.26
C GLU A 202 20.79 36.19 6.23
N TRP A 203 22.04 35.87 6.60
CA TRP A 203 22.53 34.49 6.64
C TRP A 203 21.88 33.66 7.73
N LEU A 204 21.44 34.30 8.83
CA LEU A 204 20.63 33.66 9.86
C LEU A 204 19.23 33.32 9.32
N ALA A 205 18.60 34.25 8.59
CA ALA A 205 17.33 34.01 7.91
C ALA A 205 17.45 32.88 6.86
N VAL A 206 18.49 32.88 6.04
CA VAL A 206 18.80 31.80 5.08
C VAL A 206 18.99 30.46 5.79
N SER A 207 19.71 30.43 6.91
CA SER A 207 19.95 29.20 7.66
C SER A 207 18.66 28.65 8.29
N LEU A 208 17.79 29.54 8.78
CA LEU A 208 16.45 29.16 9.24
C LEU A 208 15.56 28.68 8.09
N LEU A 209 15.67 29.27 6.89
CA LEU A 209 14.99 28.79 5.68
C LEU A 209 15.48 27.39 5.29
N VAL A 210 16.79 27.12 5.35
CA VAL A 210 17.35 25.79 5.10
C VAL A 210 16.82 24.79 6.13
N PHE A 211 16.75 25.17 7.41
CA PHE A 211 16.18 24.34 8.48
C PHE A 211 14.71 24.01 8.21
N MET A 212 13.92 25.02 7.85
CA MET A 212 12.48 24.91 7.56
C MET A 212 12.17 24.38 6.16
N SER A 213 13.17 24.22 5.29
CA SER A 213 12.95 23.85 3.89
C SER A 213 12.08 22.60 3.70
N PRO A 214 12.18 21.50 4.47
CA PRO A 214 11.32 20.33 4.26
C PRO A 214 9.83 20.64 4.43
N THR A 215 9.45 21.47 5.41
CA THR A 215 8.05 21.87 5.66
C THR A 215 7.54 22.79 4.57
N ILE A 216 8.35 23.79 4.18
CA ILE A 216 8.05 24.73 3.09
C ILE A 216 7.84 23.98 1.77
N PHE A 217 8.73 23.03 1.44
CA PHE A 217 8.61 22.20 0.25
C PHE A 217 7.35 21.34 0.28
N ALA A 218 7.06 20.67 1.40
CA ALA A 218 5.85 19.86 1.52
C ALA A 218 4.59 20.70 1.31
N TYR A 219 4.50 21.82 2.01
CA TYR A 219 3.38 22.74 1.98
C TYR A 219 3.13 23.29 0.56
N GLY A 220 4.16 23.90 -0.05
CA GLY A 220 4.07 24.50 -1.38
C GLY A 220 3.66 23.47 -2.45
N ARG A 221 4.24 22.27 -2.40
CA ARG A 221 3.92 21.19 -3.36
C ARG A 221 2.51 20.64 -3.20
N ILE A 222 2.03 20.47 -1.96
CA ILE A 222 0.68 19.97 -1.68
C ILE A 222 -0.36 21.01 -2.12
N MET A 223 -0.13 22.28 -1.82
CA MET A 223 -1.04 23.36 -2.25
C MET A 223 -1.03 23.53 -3.77
N GLY A 224 0.14 23.64 -4.41
CA GLY A 224 0.25 23.87 -5.84
C GLY A 224 -0.32 22.73 -6.69
N ALA A 225 -0.05 21.47 -6.30
CA ALA A 225 -0.61 20.33 -7.00
C ALA A 225 -2.13 20.16 -6.81
N SER A 226 -2.72 20.61 -5.69
CA SER A 226 -4.17 20.50 -5.47
C SER A 226 -4.99 21.75 -5.79
N TRP A 227 -4.35 22.86 -6.15
CA TRP A 227 -5.01 24.14 -6.42
C TRP A 227 -6.19 24.01 -7.40
N ASN A 228 -6.00 23.31 -8.53
CA ASN A 228 -7.04 23.09 -9.53
C ASN A 228 -8.27 22.39 -8.95
N MET A 229 -8.03 21.38 -8.11
CA MET A 229 -9.08 20.61 -7.47
C MET A 229 -9.84 21.46 -6.45
N LEU A 230 -9.10 22.17 -5.58
CA LEU A 230 -9.68 23.05 -4.58
C LEU A 230 -10.54 24.14 -5.21
N LEU A 231 -10.04 24.79 -6.27
CA LEU A 231 -10.78 25.82 -7.00
C LEU A 231 -12.09 25.28 -7.59
N ILE A 232 -12.03 24.16 -8.32
CA ILE A 232 -13.22 23.54 -8.92
C ILE A 232 -14.24 23.16 -7.84
N ASN A 233 -13.78 22.54 -6.75
CA ASN A 233 -14.67 22.08 -5.69
C ASN A 233 -15.31 23.26 -4.95
N LYS A 234 -14.53 24.26 -4.54
CA LYS A 234 -15.08 25.44 -3.84
C LYS A 234 -15.98 26.28 -4.73
N TRP A 235 -15.70 26.35 -6.03
CA TRP A 235 -16.62 26.95 -7.00
C TRP A 235 -17.94 26.17 -7.09
N ARG A 236 -17.91 24.83 -7.06
CA ARG A 236 -19.13 24.00 -7.00
C ARG A 236 -19.88 24.22 -5.68
N THR A 237 -19.19 24.28 -4.54
CA THR A 237 -19.81 24.53 -3.22
C THR A 237 -20.48 25.90 -3.20
N SER A 238 -19.81 26.95 -3.69
CA SER A 238 -20.35 28.31 -3.80
C SER A 238 -21.66 28.34 -4.59
N ASN A 239 -21.72 27.58 -5.69
CA ASN A 239 -22.91 27.39 -6.52
C ASN A 239 -23.97 26.42 -5.92
N GLY A 240 -23.78 25.94 -4.68
CA GLY A 240 -24.73 25.05 -4.01
C GLY A 240 -24.70 23.59 -4.47
N ARG A 241 -23.71 23.20 -5.29
CA ARG A 241 -23.55 21.82 -5.78
C ARG A 241 -22.72 20.99 -4.81
N LYS A 242 -23.05 19.70 -4.69
CA LYS A 242 -22.26 18.72 -3.93
C LYS A 242 -20.92 18.48 -4.62
N ASN A 243 -19.89 18.15 -3.85
CA ASN A 243 -18.57 17.79 -4.37
C ASN A 243 -17.88 16.73 -3.48
N PRO A 244 -16.68 16.23 -3.85
CA PRO A 244 -15.97 15.21 -3.07
C PRO A 244 -15.42 15.65 -1.71
N ILE A 245 -15.38 16.95 -1.41
CA ILE A 245 -14.94 17.51 -0.12
C ILE A 245 -16.17 17.74 0.78
N ASP A 246 -17.25 18.24 0.18
CA ASP A 246 -18.53 18.61 0.76
C ASP A 246 -19.66 17.79 0.07
N PRO A 247 -19.91 16.54 0.50
CA PRO A 247 -20.86 15.62 -0.14
C PRO A 247 -22.32 15.93 0.20
N ASP A 248 -22.53 16.62 1.31
CA ASP A 248 -23.84 17.09 1.74
C ASP A 248 -24.13 18.46 1.12
N LYS A 249 -25.41 18.81 0.98
CA LYS A 249 -25.78 20.09 0.36
C LYS A 249 -25.27 21.25 1.22
N PRO A 250 -24.45 22.18 0.69
CA PRO A 250 -23.90 23.26 1.50
C PRO A 250 -24.97 24.30 1.84
N GLY A 251 -25.03 24.64 3.14
CA GLY A 251 -25.85 25.74 3.65
C GLY A 251 -25.32 27.11 3.20
N VAL A 252 -26.12 28.16 3.38
CA VAL A 252 -25.83 29.53 2.89
C VAL A 252 -24.48 30.04 3.39
N ILE A 253 -24.18 29.86 4.67
CA ILE A 253 -22.91 30.28 5.29
C ILE A 253 -21.72 29.61 4.61
N ASN A 254 -21.79 28.29 4.39
CA ASN A 254 -20.71 27.53 3.74
C ASN A 254 -20.50 27.96 2.28
N ARG A 255 -21.55 28.44 1.59
CA ARG A 255 -21.43 28.98 0.23
C ARG A 255 -20.68 30.30 0.21
N ILE A 256 -20.95 31.19 1.16
CA ILE A 256 -20.24 32.47 1.31
C ILE A 256 -18.77 32.22 1.64
N PHE A 257 -18.48 31.37 2.63
CA PHE A 257 -17.10 31.00 2.95
C PHE A 257 -16.37 30.36 1.76
N SER A 258 -17.06 29.50 0.99
CA SER A 258 -16.47 28.90 -0.21
C SER A 258 -16.21 29.93 -1.31
N LEU A 259 -17.09 30.94 -1.46
CA LEU A 259 -16.88 32.03 -2.41
C LEU A 259 -15.64 32.87 -2.03
N ILE A 260 -15.50 33.21 -0.75
CA ILE A 260 -14.33 33.91 -0.22
C ILE A 260 -13.06 33.10 -0.50
N LEU A 261 -13.07 31.79 -0.23
CA LEU A 261 -11.94 30.91 -0.53
C LEU A 261 -11.62 30.84 -2.02
N VAL A 262 -12.62 30.89 -2.91
CA VAL A 262 -12.37 30.96 -4.36
C VAL A 262 -11.65 32.24 -4.73
N ILE A 263 -12.07 33.39 -4.20
CA ILE A 263 -11.40 34.67 -4.46
C ILE A 263 -9.93 34.59 -4.04
N PHE A 264 -9.65 34.06 -2.83
CA PHE A 264 -8.28 33.84 -2.37
C PHE A 264 -7.49 32.88 -3.27
N LEU A 265 -8.08 31.77 -3.70
CA LEU A 265 -7.41 30.82 -4.59
C LEU A 265 -7.08 31.44 -5.95
N ILE A 266 -7.95 32.30 -6.49
CA ILE A 266 -7.72 32.99 -7.76
C ILE A 266 -6.59 34.03 -7.63
N THR A 267 -6.51 34.75 -6.50
CA THR A 267 -5.49 35.78 -6.28
C THR A 267 -4.12 35.20 -5.88
N MET A 268 -4.07 33.98 -5.34
CA MET A 268 -2.83 33.32 -4.89
C MET A 268 -1.67 33.30 -5.91
N PRO A 269 -1.86 32.96 -7.20
CA PRO A 269 -0.76 32.98 -8.17
C PRO A 269 -0.20 34.40 -8.40
N ILE A 270 -1.06 35.41 -8.35
CA ILE A 270 -0.67 36.82 -8.55
C ILE A 270 0.14 37.30 -7.34
N THR A 271 -0.33 37.00 -6.13
CA THR A 271 0.40 37.35 -4.90
C THR A 271 1.71 36.57 -4.78
N ALA A 272 1.76 35.33 -5.28
CA ALA A 272 2.98 34.54 -5.35
C ALA A 272 4.03 35.15 -6.27
N LEU A 273 3.62 35.59 -7.46
CA LEU A 273 4.52 36.27 -8.39
C LEU A 273 5.01 37.60 -7.80
N ASN A 274 4.12 38.39 -7.21
CA ASN A 274 4.47 39.66 -6.55
C ASN A 274 5.52 39.45 -5.45
N GLY A 275 5.36 38.46 -4.57
CA GLY A 275 6.32 38.22 -3.49
C GLY A 275 7.69 37.75 -3.96
N ILE A 276 7.74 36.87 -4.96
CA ILE A 276 9.01 36.41 -5.55
C ILE A 276 9.74 37.57 -6.22
N VAL A 277 9.04 38.35 -7.05
CA VAL A 277 9.65 39.48 -7.77
C VAL A 277 10.07 40.58 -6.80
N THR A 278 9.29 40.83 -5.74
CA THR A 278 9.65 41.80 -4.68
C THR A 278 10.94 41.41 -3.97
N VAL A 279 11.07 40.15 -3.53
CA VAL A 279 12.31 39.68 -2.88
C VAL A 279 13.49 39.73 -3.83
N PHE A 280 13.31 39.33 -5.10
CA PHE A 280 14.36 39.41 -6.10
C PHE A 280 14.80 40.86 -6.37
N HIS A 281 13.84 41.78 -6.49
CA HIS A 281 14.13 43.20 -6.71
C HIS A 281 14.90 43.80 -5.54
N VAL A 282 14.50 43.49 -4.30
CA VAL A 282 15.18 43.99 -3.11
C VAL A 282 16.60 43.42 -2.97
N LEU A 283 16.79 42.11 -3.14
CA LEU A 283 18.09 41.46 -2.96
C LEU A 283 19.11 41.76 -4.07
N PHE A 284 18.67 42.06 -5.29
CA PHE A 284 19.59 42.26 -6.43
C PHE A 284 19.71 43.71 -6.89
N ASN A 285 18.66 44.52 -6.73
CA ASN A 285 18.69 45.92 -7.19
C ASN A 285 18.83 46.92 -6.04
N GLU A 286 18.73 46.48 -4.77
CA GLU A 286 18.92 47.29 -3.55
C GLU A 286 18.30 48.71 -3.65
N PRO A 287 16.97 48.84 -3.85
CA PRO A 287 16.36 50.14 -4.09
C PRO A 287 16.30 50.99 -2.80
N ASP A 288 16.48 52.31 -2.92
CA ASP A 288 16.46 53.25 -1.79
C ASP A 288 15.12 53.24 -1.01
N ASN A 289 14.01 52.86 -1.66
CA ASN A 289 12.68 52.74 -1.06
C ASN A 289 12.32 51.30 -0.59
N MET A 290 13.32 50.47 -0.32
CA MET A 290 13.15 49.06 0.09
C MET A 290 12.13 48.88 1.23
N THR A 291 12.21 49.68 2.28
CA THR A 291 11.35 49.59 3.47
C THR A 291 9.88 49.84 3.14
N GLU A 292 9.60 50.89 2.36
CA GLU A 292 8.25 51.25 1.92
C GLU A 292 7.65 50.17 1.01
N VAL A 293 8.43 49.67 0.05
CA VAL A 293 7.99 48.59 -0.87
C VAL A 293 7.61 47.34 -0.08
N LEU A 294 8.39 46.94 0.92
CA LEU A 294 8.11 45.75 1.74
C LEU A 294 6.96 45.96 2.73
N ASN A 295 6.73 47.18 3.22
CA ASN A 295 5.62 47.52 4.11
C ASN A 295 4.27 47.58 3.37
N TYR A 296 4.21 48.19 2.19
CA TYR A 296 2.96 48.37 1.44
C TYR A 296 2.59 47.20 0.51
N GLY A 297 2.97 45.97 0.85
CA GLY A 297 2.51 44.77 0.13
C GLY A 297 3.30 44.41 -1.13
N GLY A 298 4.57 44.82 -1.21
CA GLY A 298 5.48 44.53 -2.31
C GLY A 298 5.30 45.50 -3.47
N ILE A 299 5.94 45.21 -4.60
CA ILE A 299 5.98 46.11 -5.77
C ILE A 299 4.57 46.49 -6.24
N ILE A 300 3.65 45.52 -6.34
CA ILE A 300 2.26 45.81 -6.77
C ILE A 300 1.56 46.72 -5.76
N GLY A 301 1.68 46.45 -4.47
CA GLY A 301 0.98 47.22 -3.45
C GLY A 301 1.53 48.65 -3.31
N HIS A 302 2.86 48.81 -3.34
CA HIS A 302 3.50 50.13 -3.37
C HIS A 302 3.11 50.92 -4.64
N SER A 303 3.05 50.27 -5.80
CA SER A 303 2.61 50.94 -7.03
C SER A 303 1.14 51.38 -7.01
N ILE A 304 0.28 50.72 -6.22
CA ILE A 304 -1.12 51.13 -6.00
C ILE A 304 -1.18 52.31 -5.04
N TYR A 305 -0.35 52.28 -3.99
CA TYR A 305 -0.20 53.37 -3.02
C TYR A 305 0.23 54.68 -3.70
N GLU A 306 1.23 54.65 -4.58
CA GLU A 306 1.72 55.84 -5.28
C GLU A 306 0.74 56.41 -6.34
N ARG A 307 -0.16 55.57 -6.88
CA ARG A 307 -1.00 55.93 -8.04
C ARG A 307 -2.41 56.40 -7.69
N ILE A 308 -2.88 56.17 -6.46
CA ILE A 308 -4.25 56.46 -6.06
C ILE A 308 -4.24 57.31 -4.79
N ASP A 309 -4.29 58.63 -4.95
CA ASP A 309 -4.27 59.62 -3.85
C ASP A 309 -5.34 59.35 -2.78
N LEU A 310 -6.53 58.90 -3.21
CA LEU A 310 -7.66 58.56 -2.34
C LEU A 310 -7.40 57.31 -1.47
N ILE A 311 -6.53 56.40 -1.94
CA ILE A 311 -6.12 55.22 -1.18
C ILE A 311 -4.95 55.56 -0.26
N ALA A 312 -4.05 56.47 -0.64
CA ALA A 312 -2.97 56.94 0.22
C ALA A 312 -3.49 57.63 1.49
N GLU A 313 -4.53 58.46 1.36
CA GLU A 313 -5.18 59.13 2.50
C GLU A 313 -5.90 58.12 3.43
N ILE A 314 -6.64 57.16 2.86
CA ILE A 314 -7.25 56.06 3.63
C ILE A 314 -6.16 55.19 4.28
N LEU A 315 -5.08 54.85 3.58
CA LEU A 315 -4.01 54.00 4.14
C LEU A 315 -3.28 54.68 5.29
N PHE A 316 -3.09 55.99 5.23
CA PHE A 316 -2.46 56.77 6.30
C PHE A 316 -3.31 56.76 7.58
N GLU A 317 -4.64 56.86 7.46
CA GLU A 317 -5.56 56.62 8.59
C GLU A 317 -5.45 55.17 9.11
N TRP A 318 -5.28 54.21 8.21
CA TRP A 318 -5.09 52.81 8.59
C TRP A 318 -3.73 52.53 9.27
N GLU A 319 -2.68 53.29 8.96
CA GLU A 319 -1.36 53.16 9.60
C GLU A 319 -1.40 53.56 11.08
N ILE A 320 -2.20 54.58 11.41
CA ILE A 320 -2.52 54.93 12.79
C ILE A 320 -3.31 53.81 13.47
N ILE A 321 -4.28 53.21 12.77
CA ILE A 321 -5.06 52.06 13.28
C ILE A 321 -4.17 50.81 13.51
N LYS A 322 -3.14 50.59 12.68
CA LYS A 322 -2.18 49.48 12.85
C LYS A 322 -1.39 49.58 14.16
N SER A 323 -1.14 50.80 14.66
CA SER A 323 -0.45 50.99 15.95
C SER A 323 -1.31 50.59 17.17
N MET A 324 -2.61 50.33 16.98
CA MET A 324 -3.52 49.98 18.08
C MET A 324 -3.37 48.51 18.47
N PRO A 325 -3.15 48.20 19.76
CA PRO A 325 -3.01 46.81 20.19
C PRO A 325 -4.25 45.94 20.00
N GLN A 326 -5.45 46.54 20.03
CA GLN A 326 -6.70 45.85 19.74
C GLN A 326 -6.77 45.39 18.28
N PHE A 327 -6.16 46.14 17.36
CA PHE A 327 -6.07 45.77 15.96
C PHE A 327 -5.07 44.63 15.75
N LEU A 328 -3.92 44.65 16.44
CA LEU A 328 -2.98 43.52 16.45
C LEU A 328 -3.64 42.24 16.98
N SER A 329 -4.36 42.33 18.10
CA SER A 329 -5.09 41.19 18.67
C SER A 329 -6.18 40.66 17.72
N LEU A 330 -6.94 41.56 17.08
CA LEU A 330 -7.94 41.20 16.08
C LEU A 330 -7.29 40.57 14.83
N TYR A 331 -6.21 41.15 14.33
CA TYR A 331 -5.44 40.64 13.21
C TYR A 331 -4.89 39.25 13.51
N LEU A 332 -4.30 39.06 14.69
CA LEU A 332 -3.72 37.80 15.10
C LEU A 332 -4.79 36.72 15.32
N SER A 333 -5.92 37.09 15.93
CA SER A 333 -7.06 36.17 16.10
C SER A 333 -7.72 35.79 14.77
N LEU A 334 -7.83 36.73 13.82
CA LEU A 334 -8.35 36.47 12.48
C LEU A 334 -7.39 35.59 11.66
N ASN A 335 -6.08 35.87 11.70
CA ASN A 335 -5.08 35.04 11.04
C ASN A 335 -4.97 33.65 11.68
N ILE A 336 -5.11 33.53 13.00
CA ILE A 336 -5.26 32.22 13.64
C ILE A 336 -6.52 31.52 13.16
N ALA A 337 -7.66 32.20 13.10
CA ALA A 337 -8.92 31.60 12.68
C ALA A 337 -8.88 31.14 11.20
N ILE A 338 -8.32 31.97 10.32
CA ILE A 338 -8.27 31.75 8.87
C ILE A 338 -7.07 30.88 8.48
N VAL A 339 -5.84 31.30 8.82
CA VAL A 339 -4.57 30.68 8.40
C VAL A 339 -4.15 29.55 9.35
N GLY A 340 -4.37 29.69 10.66
CA GLY A 340 -4.00 28.67 11.65
C GLY A 340 -4.97 27.48 11.72
N LEU A 341 -6.26 27.76 11.89
CA LEU A 341 -7.31 26.76 12.13
C LEU A 341 -7.93 26.28 10.82
N ALA A 342 -8.64 27.12 10.07
CA ALA A 342 -9.40 26.66 8.90
C ALA A 342 -8.52 26.04 7.81
N PHE A 343 -7.37 26.66 7.53
CA PHE A 343 -6.51 26.25 6.41
C PHE A 343 -5.83 24.89 6.61
N ILE A 344 -5.29 24.58 7.81
CA ILE A 344 -4.67 23.26 8.08
C ILE A 344 -5.69 22.14 7.94
N PHE A 345 -6.93 22.34 8.39
CA PHE A 345 -7.99 21.34 8.24
C PHE A 345 -8.40 21.15 6.78
N GLU A 346 -8.49 22.22 6.01
CA GLU A 346 -8.79 22.15 4.57
C GLU A 346 -7.69 21.39 3.82
N LEU A 347 -6.43 21.67 4.15
CA LEU A 347 -5.28 20.92 3.65
C LEU A 347 -5.30 19.45 4.03
N THR A 348 -5.62 19.16 5.29
CA THR A 348 -5.69 17.79 5.82
C THR A 348 -6.78 17.00 5.11
N ARG A 349 -7.97 17.60 4.92
CA ARG A 349 -9.07 17.00 4.15
C ARG A 349 -8.65 16.68 2.73
N ASN A 350 -7.96 17.61 2.06
CA ASN A 350 -7.49 17.44 0.69
C ASN A 350 -6.35 16.39 0.57
N LEU A 351 -5.49 16.29 1.58
CA LEU A 351 -4.45 15.25 1.65
C LEU A 351 -5.08 13.86 1.76
N ILE A 352 -6.05 13.69 2.67
CA ILE A 352 -6.78 12.43 2.91
C ILE A 352 -7.66 12.06 1.72
N LEU A 353 -8.25 13.05 1.04
CA LEU A 353 -9.00 12.84 -0.20
C LEU A 353 -8.14 12.19 -1.28
N GLY A 354 -6.83 12.40 -1.24
CA GLY A 354 -5.92 12.03 -2.32
C GLY A 354 -5.86 13.06 -3.44
N GLY A 355 -6.28 14.31 -3.20
CA GLY A 355 -6.33 15.37 -4.21
C GLY A 355 -5.00 15.58 -4.95
N GLN A 356 -3.88 15.20 -4.34
CA GLN A 356 -2.53 15.26 -4.94
C GLN A 356 -2.28 14.23 -6.05
N SER A 357 -2.93 13.07 -6.03
CA SER A 357 -2.65 12.00 -7.01
C SER A 357 -3.35 12.24 -8.35
N PHE A 358 -4.44 13.00 -8.37
CA PHE A 358 -5.20 13.30 -9.58
C PHE A 358 -5.34 14.81 -9.88
N GLY A 359 -5.25 15.68 -8.87
CA GLY A 359 -5.32 17.15 -8.99
C GLY A 359 -4.15 17.83 -9.71
N GLY A 360 -2.96 17.21 -9.69
CA GLY A 360 -1.74 17.84 -10.20
C GLY A 360 -0.57 16.89 -10.39
N VAL A 361 0.58 17.44 -10.75
CA VAL A 361 1.86 16.74 -10.94
C VAL A 361 2.84 17.22 -9.88
N PHE A 362 3.79 16.38 -9.45
CA PHE A 362 4.78 16.67 -8.39
C PHE A 362 4.23 16.87 -6.97
N GLY A 363 2.95 16.60 -6.71
CA GLY A 363 2.38 16.57 -5.36
C GLY A 363 3.05 15.56 -4.43
N VAL A 364 2.92 15.76 -3.11
CA VAL A 364 3.43 14.82 -2.10
C VAL A 364 2.36 13.76 -1.83
N THR A 365 2.66 12.49 -2.12
CA THR A 365 1.74 11.36 -1.82
C THR A 365 2.39 10.41 -0.82
N LEU A 366 1.98 10.51 0.45
CA LEU A 366 2.51 9.67 1.54
C LEU A 366 2.04 8.22 1.40
N ASP A 367 0.73 8.03 1.32
CA ASP A 367 0.09 6.74 1.11
C ASP A 367 -0.77 6.78 -0.17
N THR A 368 -1.20 5.64 -0.69
CA THR A 368 -2.14 5.61 -1.83
C THR A 368 -3.56 5.84 -1.30
N PRO A 369 -4.47 6.47 -2.06
CA PRO A 369 -5.86 6.65 -1.60
C PRO A 369 -6.56 5.35 -1.20
N ARG A 370 -6.26 4.24 -1.88
CA ARG A 370 -6.76 2.91 -1.50
C ARG A 370 -6.27 2.48 -0.11
N ASP A 371 -4.97 2.64 0.18
CA ASP A 371 -4.41 2.29 1.50
C ASP A 371 -4.99 3.20 2.60
N ILE A 372 -5.26 4.49 2.33
CA ILE A 372 -5.91 5.39 3.32
C ILE A 372 -7.32 4.86 3.66
N ARG A 373 -8.06 4.34 2.68
CA ARG A 373 -9.40 3.80 2.93
C ARG A 373 -9.38 2.52 3.77
N THR A 374 -8.37 1.68 3.59
CA THR A 374 -8.31 0.32 4.18
C THR A 374 -7.51 0.22 5.47
N GLU A 375 -6.55 1.12 5.68
CA GLU A 375 -5.58 1.01 6.78
C GLU A 375 -5.64 2.22 7.72
N VAL A 376 -5.99 1.97 8.98
CA VAL A 376 -5.94 2.99 10.06
C VAL A 376 -4.50 3.52 10.23
N SER A 377 -3.50 2.66 10.02
CA SER A 377 -2.09 3.07 10.07
C SER A 377 -1.70 4.07 8.98
N ALA A 378 -2.36 4.04 7.81
CA ALA A 378 -2.17 5.02 6.74
C ALA A 378 -2.89 6.34 7.08
N GLN A 379 -4.13 6.26 7.57
CA GLN A 379 -4.90 7.44 8.01
C GLN A 379 -4.16 8.22 9.10
N THR A 380 -3.69 7.52 10.13
CA THR A 380 -2.95 8.11 11.26
C THR A 380 -1.63 8.75 10.82
N ARG A 381 -0.91 8.14 9.86
CA ARG A 381 0.32 8.72 9.32
C ARG A 381 0.07 10.04 8.59
N GLN A 382 -1.01 10.12 7.82
CA GLN A 382 -1.37 11.35 7.12
C GLN A 382 -1.78 12.46 8.08
N LEU A 383 -2.61 12.15 9.08
CA LEU A 383 -2.99 13.12 10.11
C LEU A 383 -1.80 13.59 10.91
N LYS A 384 -0.92 12.67 11.33
CA LYS A 384 0.31 13.03 12.04
C LYS A 384 1.17 13.96 11.19
N PHE A 385 1.37 13.64 9.91
CA PHE A 385 2.11 14.49 8.99
C PHE A 385 1.49 15.87 8.86
N ALA A 386 0.17 15.97 8.71
CA ALA A 386 -0.51 17.25 8.56
C ALA A 386 -0.37 18.13 9.82
N PHE A 387 -0.61 17.57 11.01
CA PHE A 387 -0.52 18.35 12.25
C PHE A 387 0.92 18.65 12.68
N ALA A 388 1.80 17.64 12.69
CA ALA A 388 3.19 17.84 13.11
C ALA A 388 4.01 18.60 12.06
N GLY A 389 3.79 18.31 10.78
CA GLY A 389 4.60 18.82 9.67
C GLY A 389 4.24 20.23 9.20
N PHE A 390 3.00 20.69 9.42
CA PHE A 390 2.62 22.06 9.07
C PHE A 390 2.61 23.02 10.26
N SER A 391 2.38 22.54 11.48
CA SER A 391 2.24 23.40 12.66
C SER A 391 3.42 24.34 12.89
N GLY A 392 4.66 23.87 12.79
CA GLY A 392 5.83 24.70 13.06
C GLY A 392 5.96 25.84 12.06
N TYR A 393 5.74 25.56 10.77
CA TYR A 393 5.80 26.56 9.72
C TYR A 393 4.70 27.61 9.83
N THR A 394 3.46 27.20 10.09
CA THR A 394 2.34 28.14 10.23
C THR A 394 2.51 29.06 11.43
N VAL A 395 3.01 28.54 12.56
CA VAL A 395 3.26 29.34 13.76
C VAL A 395 4.45 30.28 13.54
N LEU A 396 5.53 29.81 12.92
CA LEU A 396 6.68 30.66 12.59
C LEU A 396 6.28 31.82 11.67
N LEU A 397 5.54 31.56 10.59
CA LEU A 397 5.07 32.62 9.70
C LEU A 397 4.20 33.64 10.43
N LEU A 398 3.30 33.17 11.30
CA LEU A 398 2.45 34.06 12.08
C LEU A 398 3.28 34.98 12.97
N VAL A 399 4.29 34.44 13.66
CA VAL A 399 5.20 35.21 14.51
C VAL A 399 6.01 36.21 13.68
N LEU A 400 6.58 35.79 12.55
CA LEU A 400 7.32 36.68 11.64
C LEU A 400 6.45 37.84 11.14
N VAL A 401 5.21 37.53 10.74
CA VAL A 401 4.24 38.55 10.30
C VAL A 401 3.87 39.49 11.44
N CYS A 402 3.79 39.03 12.70
CA CYS A 402 3.60 39.93 13.85
C CYS A 402 4.77 40.87 14.06
N TYR A 403 6.01 40.38 14.00
CA TYR A 403 7.20 41.22 14.10
C TYR A 403 7.33 42.19 12.91
N LYS A 404 6.80 41.79 11.74
CA LYS A 404 6.73 42.62 10.53
C LYS A 404 5.72 43.78 10.68
N GLU A 405 4.45 43.46 10.94
CA GLU A 405 3.37 44.46 10.90
C GLU A 405 3.21 45.26 12.20
N PHE A 406 3.71 44.73 13.34
CA PHE A 406 3.48 45.31 14.67
C PHE A 406 4.74 45.33 15.53
N GLY A 407 5.91 45.56 14.93
CA GLY A 407 7.21 45.55 15.63
C GLY A 407 7.25 46.42 16.90
N SER A 408 6.58 47.57 16.91
CA SER A 408 6.49 48.48 18.06
C SER A 408 5.78 47.90 19.29
N LEU A 409 4.92 46.90 19.09
CA LEU A 409 4.15 46.24 20.15
C LEU A 409 4.74 44.88 20.56
N MET A 410 5.67 44.34 19.78
CA MET A 410 6.23 43.01 20.01
C MET A 410 7.37 43.04 21.05
N PRO A 411 7.47 42.00 21.91
CA PRO A 411 8.54 41.92 22.90
C PRO A 411 9.90 41.71 22.22
N PHE A 412 10.99 42.20 22.83
CA PHE A 412 12.37 42.06 22.35
C PHE A 412 12.71 42.74 21.01
N THR A 413 11.84 43.59 20.48
CA THR A 413 12.11 44.38 19.25
C THR A 413 13.37 45.24 19.37
N SER A 414 13.54 45.97 20.48
CA SER A 414 14.74 46.79 20.72
C SER A 414 16.02 45.95 20.83
N TRP A 415 15.92 44.74 21.40
CA TRP A 415 17.03 43.80 21.44
C TRP A 415 17.39 43.26 20.05
N LEU A 416 16.40 42.96 19.21
CA LEU A 416 16.62 42.54 17.83
C LEU A 416 17.31 43.64 17.02
N GLU A 417 16.84 44.88 17.14
CA GLU A 417 17.43 46.05 16.47
C GLU A 417 18.88 46.27 16.91
N SER A 418 19.19 46.11 18.19
CA SER A 418 20.56 46.20 18.71
C SER A 418 21.52 45.11 18.17
N ASN A 419 20.98 44.01 17.64
CA ASN A 419 21.75 42.90 17.05
C ASN A 419 21.70 42.89 15.52
N GLY A 420 21.35 44.02 14.89
CA GLY A 420 21.35 44.18 13.42
C GLY A 420 20.04 43.78 12.72
N PHE A 421 19.03 43.29 13.43
CA PHE A 421 17.68 43.09 12.88
C PHE A 421 16.89 44.41 12.94
N ASP A 422 17.32 45.38 12.13
CA ASP A 422 16.58 46.61 11.88
C ASP A 422 15.24 46.34 11.16
N GLU A 423 14.41 47.37 11.01
CA GLU A 423 13.08 47.23 10.40
C GLU A 423 13.16 46.62 8.99
N GLY A 424 14.14 47.06 8.18
CA GLY A 424 14.41 46.52 6.85
C GLY A 424 14.72 45.01 6.86
N ASN A 425 15.60 44.55 7.74
CA ASN A 425 15.98 43.14 7.81
C ASN A 425 14.86 42.23 8.35
N ARG A 426 14.03 42.72 9.28
CA ARG A 426 12.82 41.99 9.73
C ARG A 426 11.80 41.82 8.61
N LEU A 427 11.59 42.89 7.84
CA LEU A 427 10.73 42.90 6.67
C LEU A 427 11.25 41.91 5.62
N LEU A 428 12.52 42.03 5.25
CA LEU A 428 13.18 41.17 4.27
C LEU A 428 13.10 39.70 4.67
N THR A 429 13.43 39.36 5.92
CA THR A 429 13.35 37.99 6.45
C THR A 429 11.94 37.40 6.26
N THR A 430 10.90 38.16 6.63
CA THR A 430 9.51 37.70 6.50
C THR A 430 9.12 37.48 5.04
N TRP A 431 9.51 38.39 4.16
CA TRP A 431 9.28 38.28 2.72
C TRP A 431 10.05 37.11 2.09
N MET A 432 11.27 36.80 2.54
CA MET A 432 12.04 35.64 2.07
C MET A 432 11.33 34.32 2.40
N PHE A 433 10.75 34.18 3.61
CA PHE A 433 9.94 33.00 3.98
C PHE A 433 8.69 32.86 3.12
N ILE A 434 7.97 33.96 2.89
CA ILE A 434 6.79 33.97 2.02
C ILE A 434 7.17 33.61 0.58
N ALA A 435 8.21 34.25 0.03
CA ALA A 435 8.68 34.04 -1.33
C ALA A 435 9.21 32.62 -1.55
N ALA A 436 9.90 32.02 -0.57
CA ALA A 436 10.36 30.64 -0.65
C ALA A 436 9.18 29.66 -0.80
N GLY A 437 8.14 29.79 0.03
CA GLY A 437 6.92 28.98 -0.07
C GLY A 437 6.16 29.22 -1.38
N GLN A 438 6.02 30.48 -1.78
CA GLN A 438 5.39 30.89 -3.03
C GLN A 438 6.13 30.38 -4.27
N THR A 439 7.46 30.31 -4.24
CA THR A 439 8.28 29.76 -5.34
C THR A 439 7.96 28.29 -5.56
N VAL A 440 7.97 27.49 -4.49
CA VAL A 440 7.62 26.07 -4.58
C VAL A 440 6.18 25.87 -5.03
N PHE A 441 5.26 26.67 -4.51
CA PHE A 441 3.86 26.68 -4.93
C PHE A 441 3.73 26.99 -6.42
N LEU A 442 4.33 28.06 -6.92
CA LEU A 442 4.21 28.52 -8.30
C LEU A 442 4.80 27.50 -9.28
N LEU A 443 5.96 26.92 -8.97
CA LEU A 443 6.58 25.85 -9.76
C LEU A 443 5.64 24.63 -9.89
N THR A 444 5.05 24.19 -8.78
CA THR A 444 4.15 23.02 -8.81
C THR A 444 2.79 23.33 -9.43
N TRP A 445 2.26 24.52 -9.18
CA TRP A 445 1.02 25.01 -9.77
C TRP A 445 1.13 25.11 -11.29
N LEU A 446 2.21 25.69 -11.83
CA LEU A 446 2.41 25.87 -13.28
C LEU A 446 2.38 24.54 -14.03
N VAL A 447 3.01 23.49 -13.48
CA VAL A 447 2.93 22.15 -14.05
C VAL A 447 1.52 21.54 -13.87
N SER A 448 0.84 21.85 -12.76
CA SER A 448 -0.49 21.34 -12.45
C SER A 448 -1.58 21.86 -13.40
N ILE A 449 -1.48 23.08 -13.93
CA ILE A 449 -2.49 23.71 -14.83
C ILE A 449 -2.90 22.79 -15.98
N ILE A 450 -1.97 22.01 -16.54
CA ILE A 450 -2.22 21.08 -17.66
C ILE A 450 -3.32 20.06 -17.31
N ARG A 451 -3.44 19.67 -16.03
CA ARG A 451 -4.45 18.69 -15.57
C ARG A 451 -5.84 19.29 -15.38
N TYR A 452 -6.00 20.60 -15.43
CA TYR A 452 -7.29 21.26 -15.21
C TYR A 452 -8.39 20.78 -16.17
N SER A 453 -8.05 20.53 -17.44
CA SER A 453 -8.99 20.00 -18.45
C SER A 453 -9.44 18.56 -18.13
N SER A 454 -8.50 17.70 -17.74
CA SER A 454 -8.80 16.31 -17.34
C SER A 454 -9.67 16.29 -16.07
N LEU A 455 -9.38 17.13 -15.08
CA LEU A 455 -10.15 17.23 -13.83
C LEU A 455 -11.61 17.61 -14.03
N ARG A 456 -11.94 18.40 -15.05
CA ARG A 456 -13.33 18.74 -15.38
C ARG A 456 -14.11 17.54 -15.91
N LYS A 457 -13.44 16.54 -16.49
CA LYS A 457 -14.06 15.33 -17.05
C LYS A 457 -14.28 14.24 -16.00
N LEU A 458 -13.51 14.27 -14.90
CA LEU A 458 -13.63 13.30 -13.81
C LEU A 458 -15.03 13.28 -13.21
N ARG A 459 -15.56 12.07 -13.03
CA ARG A 459 -16.83 11.81 -12.38
C ARG A 459 -16.57 11.28 -10.97
N PHE A 460 -17.26 11.88 -9.99
CA PHE A 460 -17.16 11.47 -8.60
C PHE A 460 -18.49 10.85 -8.18
N ASP A 461 -18.42 9.59 -7.79
CA ASP A 461 -19.53 8.88 -7.19
C ASP A 461 -19.54 9.12 -5.68
N LEU A 462 -20.53 9.90 -5.22
CA LEU A 462 -20.67 10.32 -3.83
C LEU A 462 -21.54 9.31 -3.07
N ASN A 463 -21.04 8.81 -1.93
CA ASN A 463 -21.71 7.83 -1.05
C ASN A 463 -22.11 6.49 -1.74
N PRO A 464 -21.18 5.75 -2.36
CA PRO A 464 -21.47 4.45 -2.96
C PRO A 464 -21.88 3.41 -1.91
N ASP A 465 -21.36 3.50 -0.67
CA ASP A 465 -21.61 2.52 0.40
C ASP A 465 -23.09 2.46 0.78
N GLU A 466 -23.73 3.61 0.96
CA GLU A 466 -25.14 3.71 1.31
C GLU A 466 -26.04 3.15 0.20
N ARG A 467 -25.68 3.42 -1.07
CA ARG A 467 -26.41 2.90 -2.23
C ARG A 467 -26.22 1.40 -2.40
N ARG A 468 -25.01 0.86 -2.22
CA ARG A 468 -24.77 -0.59 -2.25
C ARG A 468 -25.55 -1.30 -1.16
N GLN A 469 -25.46 -0.83 0.09
CA GLN A 469 -26.21 -1.42 1.20
C GLN A 469 -27.72 -1.31 0.98
N GLY A 470 -28.21 -0.18 0.47
CA GLY A 470 -29.61 0.01 0.09
C GLY A 470 -30.05 -0.93 -1.03
N ALA A 471 -29.25 -1.08 -2.09
CA ALA A 471 -29.54 -1.94 -3.23
C ALA A 471 -29.53 -3.43 -2.84
N VAL A 472 -28.56 -3.87 -2.02
CA VAL A 472 -28.52 -5.24 -1.50
C VAL A 472 -29.78 -5.55 -0.68
N ARG A 473 -30.22 -4.62 0.18
CA ARG A 473 -31.42 -4.78 1.01
C ARG A 473 -32.74 -4.73 0.21
N LEU A 474 -32.82 -3.92 -0.85
CA LEU A 474 -34.06 -3.69 -1.60
C LEU A 474 -34.26 -4.66 -2.78
N ALA A 475 -33.18 -5.14 -3.41
CA ALA A 475 -33.24 -5.81 -4.71
C ALA A 475 -32.80 -7.29 -4.70
N GLY A 476 -32.60 -7.91 -3.54
CA GLY A 476 -32.14 -9.31 -3.47
C GLY A 476 -30.77 -9.50 -4.16
N GLY A 477 -29.89 -8.51 -4.07
CA GLY A 477 -28.62 -8.43 -4.80
C GLY A 477 -27.58 -9.50 -4.46
N ASP A 478 -27.90 -10.43 -3.55
CA ASP A 478 -27.03 -11.52 -3.13
C ASP A 478 -26.74 -12.55 -4.25
N TRP A 479 -27.59 -12.60 -5.29
CA TRP A 479 -27.40 -13.56 -6.40
C TRP A 479 -26.12 -13.33 -7.22
N MET A 480 -25.69 -12.07 -7.39
CA MET A 480 -24.43 -11.76 -8.10
C MET A 480 -23.24 -12.27 -7.29
N ARG A 481 -23.32 -12.07 -5.98
CA ARG A 481 -22.31 -12.53 -5.04
C ARG A 481 -22.21 -14.05 -5.02
N THR A 482 -23.34 -14.76 -4.93
CA THR A 482 -23.35 -16.23 -4.94
C THR A 482 -22.86 -16.78 -6.27
N LEU A 483 -23.23 -16.17 -7.40
CA LEU A 483 -22.74 -16.57 -8.72
C LEU A 483 -21.21 -16.46 -8.83
N VAL A 484 -20.63 -15.34 -8.38
CA VAL A 484 -19.18 -15.13 -8.42
C VAL A 484 -18.45 -16.10 -7.49
N ASP A 485 -18.99 -16.32 -6.28
CA ASP A 485 -18.41 -17.27 -5.32
C ASP A 485 -18.46 -18.71 -5.85
N ASP A 486 -19.60 -19.15 -6.37
CA ASP A 486 -19.77 -20.51 -6.92
C ASP A 486 -18.90 -20.73 -8.15
N ALA A 487 -18.80 -19.74 -9.04
CA ALA A 487 -17.93 -19.81 -10.22
C ALA A 487 -16.45 -19.87 -9.83
N ALA A 488 -16.01 -19.07 -8.85
CA ALA A 488 -14.64 -19.13 -8.34
C ALA A 488 -14.34 -20.49 -7.69
N LEU A 489 -15.27 -20.99 -6.88
CA LEU A 489 -15.19 -22.28 -6.20
C LEU A 489 -15.05 -23.47 -7.18
N GLN A 490 -15.72 -23.40 -8.34
CA GLN A 490 -15.66 -24.44 -9.38
C GLN A 490 -14.52 -24.23 -10.39
N GLU A 491 -13.68 -23.19 -10.21
CA GLU A 491 -12.68 -22.73 -11.18
C GLU A 491 -13.27 -22.45 -12.59
N ASP A 492 -14.51 -21.97 -12.65
CA ASP A 492 -15.22 -21.65 -13.91
C ASP A 492 -14.86 -20.24 -14.40
N LEU A 493 -13.72 -20.14 -15.09
CA LEU A 493 -13.21 -18.88 -15.64
C LEU A 493 -14.12 -18.30 -16.73
N ASP A 494 -14.75 -19.15 -17.54
CA ASP A 494 -15.67 -18.70 -18.59
C ASP A 494 -16.86 -17.94 -17.97
N THR A 495 -17.48 -18.48 -16.93
CA THR A 495 -18.57 -17.78 -16.21
C THR A 495 -18.11 -16.45 -15.62
N LEU A 496 -16.93 -16.40 -14.99
CA LEU A 496 -16.37 -15.15 -14.43
C LEU A 496 -16.12 -14.09 -15.50
N ILE A 497 -15.54 -14.47 -16.64
CA ILE A 497 -15.24 -13.56 -17.77
C ILE A 497 -16.54 -13.09 -18.43
N GLN A 498 -17.52 -13.98 -18.60
CA GLN A 498 -18.83 -13.63 -19.15
C GLN A 498 -19.57 -12.63 -18.25
N PHE A 499 -19.54 -12.84 -16.94
CA PHE A 499 -20.15 -11.94 -15.96
C PHE A 499 -19.55 -10.52 -16.04
N GLN A 500 -18.24 -10.41 -16.18
CA GLN A 500 -17.55 -9.11 -16.34
C GLN A 500 -18.00 -8.37 -17.60
N ARG A 501 -18.11 -9.09 -18.73
CA ARG A 501 -18.47 -8.50 -20.04
C ARG A 501 -19.97 -8.20 -20.16
N ARG A 502 -20.82 -8.80 -19.34
CA ARG A 502 -22.27 -8.63 -19.41
C ARG A 502 -22.71 -7.24 -18.94
N SER A 503 -23.66 -6.62 -19.65
CA SER A 503 -24.43 -5.49 -19.15
C SER A 503 -25.53 -5.98 -18.21
N LEU A 504 -25.58 -5.46 -16.98
CA LEU A 504 -26.56 -5.83 -15.97
C LEU A 504 -27.38 -4.60 -15.58
N ASP A 505 -28.69 -4.80 -15.39
CA ASP A 505 -29.55 -3.77 -14.82
C ASP A 505 -29.46 -3.80 -13.29
N GLY A 506 -29.32 -2.63 -12.67
CA GLY A 506 -29.20 -2.48 -11.22
C GLY A 506 -28.38 -1.25 -10.84
N ASP A 507 -28.06 -1.13 -9.56
CA ASP A 507 -27.21 -0.03 -9.09
C ASP A 507 -25.77 -0.18 -9.64
N PRO A 508 -25.23 0.79 -10.39
CA PRO A 508 -23.93 0.67 -11.03
C PRO A 508 -22.77 0.46 -10.06
N SER A 509 -22.90 0.89 -8.80
CA SER A 509 -21.84 0.71 -7.80
C SER A 509 -21.76 -0.73 -7.30
N LEU A 510 -22.90 -1.40 -7.09
CA LEU A 510 -22.96 -2.82 -6.74
C LEU A 510 -22.44 -3.70 -7.87
N ILE A 511 -22.88 -3.44 -9.10
CA ILE A 511 -22.45 -4.21 -10.28
C ILE A 511 -20.94 -4.07 -10.49
N ARG A 512 -20.39 -2.86 -10.38
CA ARG A 512 -18.93 -2.63 -10.48
C ARG A 512 -18.16 -3.39 -9.41
N HIS A 513 -18.63 -3.36 -8.17
CA HIS A 513 -18.01 -4.09 -7.08
C HIS A 513 -17.97 -5.61 -7.33
N GLU A 514 -19.09 -6.20 -7.74
CA GLU A 514 -19.16 -7.64 -8.03
C GLU A 514 -18.33 -8.01 -9.27
N LYS A 515 -18.27 -7.15 -10.30
CA LYS A 515 -17.39 -7.35 -11.46
C LYS A 515 -15.91 -7.29 -11.10
N ALA A 516 -15.52 -6.35 -10.23
CA ALA A 516 -14.16 -6.26 -9.71
C ALA A 516 -13.80 -7.53 -8.91
N ARG A 517 -14.74 -8.06 -8.11
CA ARG A 517 -14.56 -9.33 -7.39
C ARG A 517 -14.42 -10.51 -8.33
N ALA A 518 -15.21 -10.56 -9.41
CA ALA A 518 -15.07 -11.58 -10.46
C ALA A 518 -13.71 -11.50 -11.17
N ARG A 519 -13.23 -10.28 -11.48
CA ARG A 519 -11.91 -10.06 -12.09
C ARG A 519 -10.77 -10.44 -11.15
N MET A 520 -10.88 -10.12 -9.87
CA MET A 520 -9.93 -10.52 -8.83
C MET A 520 -9.78 -12.04 -8.81
N TRP A 521 -10.89 -12.79 -8.75
CA TRP A 521 -10.87 -14.25 -8.74
C TRP A 521 -10.32 -14.84 -10.04
N GLU A 522 -10.74 -14.33 -11.21
CA GLU A 522 -10.21 -14.76 -12.50
C GLU A 522 -8.68 -14.65 -12.54
N LEU A 523 -8.13 -13.49 -12.17
CA LEU A 523 -6.69 -13.24 -12.20
C LEU A 523 -5.93 -14.10 -11.17
N ALA A 524 -6.50 -14.30 -9.97
CA ALA A 524 -5.91 -15.13 -8.93
C ALA A 524 -5.83 -16.60 -9.36
N ILE A 525 -6.92 -17.17 -9.90
CA ILE A 525 -6.98 -18.57 -10.37
C ILE A 525 -6.00 -18.80 -11.53
N ARG A 526 -5.81 -17.81 -12.41
CA ARG A 526 -4.83 -17.85 -13.51
C ARG A 526 -3.38 -17.66 -13.06
N GLY A 527 -3.13 -17.31 -11.80
CA GLY A 527 -1.80 -17.03 -11.26
C GLY A 527 -1.21 -15.69 -11.71
N LEU A 528 -2.06 -14.75 -12.17
CA LEU A 528 -1.67 -13.40 -12.60
C LEU A 528 -1.55 -12.44 -11.40
N TRP A 529 -0.66 -12.78 -10.49
CA TRP A 529 -0.64 -12.24 -9.12
C TRP A 529 -0.53 -10.73 -8.97
N PRO A 530 0.35 -9.98 -9.65
CA PRO A 530 0.40 -8.53 -9.50
C PRO A 530 -0.91 -7.85 -9.92
N LEU A 531 -1.55 -8.35 -10.98
CA LEU A 531 -2.84 -7.83 -11.44
C LEU A 531 -3.96 -8.20 -10.44
N ALA A 532 -3.93 -9.44 -9.92
CA ALA A 532 -4.88 -9.88 -8.89
C ALA A 532 -4.75 -9.04 -7.61
N ILE A 533 -3.54 -8.68 -7.18
CA ILE A 533 -3.31 -7.80 -6.01
C ILE A 533 -3.88 -6.41 -6.25
N GLU A 534 -3.74 -5.85 -7.47
CA GLU A 534 -4.29 -4.54 -7.79
C GLU A 534 -5.82 -4.53 -7.74
N GLU A 535 -6.47 -5.55 -8.29
CA GLU A 535 -7.93 -5.72 -8.19
C GLU A 535 -8.39 -6.03 -6.76
N ALA A 536 -7.69 -6.88 -6.02
CA ALA A 536 -7.98 -7.16 -4.62
C ALA A 536 -7.87 -5.91 -3.74
N ARG A 537 -6.88 -5.03 -3.99
CA ARG A 537 -6.80 -3.73 -3.30
C ARG A 537 -7.96 -2.81 -3.65
N LYS A 538 -8.46 -2.84 -4.89
CA LYS A 538 -9.67 -2.08 -5.27
C LYS A 538 -10.88 -2.60 -4.51
N VAL A 539 -11.12 -3.92 -4.53
CA VAL A 539 -12.24 -4.55 -3.82
C VAL A 539 -12.15 -4.29 -2.31
N LEU A 540 -10.97 -4.46 -1.70
CA LEU A 540 -10.75 -4.18 -0.28
C LEU A 540 -11.02 -2.72 0.07
N ALA A 541 -10.56 -1.78 -0.76
CA ALA A 541 -10.82 -0.34 -0.57
C ALA A 541 -12.31 -0.02 -0.71
N GLN A 542 -12.99 -0.64 -1.67
CA GLN A 542 -14.45 -0.50 -1.81
C GLN A 542 -15.18 -1.09 -0.61
N SER A 543 -14.76 -2.21 -0.05
CA SER A 543 -15.35 -2.82 1.16
C SER A 543 -14.95 -2.07 2.43
N GLY A 544 -13.97 -1.18 2.35
CA GLY A 544 -13.55 -0.33 3.45
C GLY A 544 -12.52 -0.88 4.40
N GLY A 545 -11.77 -1.91 3.97
CA GLY A 545 -10.85 -2.65 4.82
C GLY A 545 -11.46 -3.91 5.45
N ASP A 546 -12.79 -4.04 5.41
CA ASP A 546 -13.58 -5.13 6.00
C ASP A 546 -13.88 -6.23 4.96
N ASP A 547 -12.83 -6.77 4.34
CA ASP A 547 -12.94 -7.91 3.43
C ASP A 547 -11.72 -8.83 3.54
N ASP A 548 -11.84 -9.83 4.41
CA ASP A 548 -10.78 -10.80 4.72
C ASP A 548 -10.35 -11.59 3.49
N VAL A 549 -11.29 -11.89 2.58
CA VAL A 549 -11.00 -12.59 1.32
C VAL A 549 -10.03 -11.77 0.49
N SER A 550 -10.32 -10.49 0.28
CA SER A 550 -9.43 -9.60 -0.47
C SER A 550 -8.06 -9.45 0.21
N ARG A 551 -8.01 -9.36 1.55
CA ARG A 551 -6.74 -9.33 2.31
C ARG A 551 -5.92 -10.60 2.13
N MET A 552 -6.55 -11.77 2.24
CA MET A 552 -5.89 -13.06 1.99
C MET A 552 -5.39 -13.18 0.56
N ILE A 553 -6.16 -12.76 -0.45
CA ILE A 553 -5.70 -12.72 -1.85
C ILE A 553 -4.47 -11.81 -2.01
N ILE A 554 -4.44 -10.66 -1.33
CA ILE A 554 -3.25 -9.79 -1.32
C ILE A 554 -2.05 -10.51 -0.69
N ALA A 555 -2.25 -11.21 0.43
CA ALA A 555 -1.20 -11.98 1.09
C ALA A 555 -0.66 -13.10 0.19
N VAL A 556 -1.56 -13.91 -0.39
CA VAL A 556 -1.22 -15.00 -1.32
C VAL A 556 -0.49 -14.47 -2.55
N GLY A 557 -0.93 -13.33 -3.10
CA GLY A 557 -0.25 -12.67 -4.20
C GLY A 557 1.16 -12.20 -3.85
N HIS A 558 1.38 -11.67 -2.64
CA HIS A 558 2.71 -11.28 -2.17
C HIS A 558 3.61 -12.49 -1.91
N MET A 559 3.09 -13.59 -1.36
CA MET A 559 3.82 -14.86 -1.21
C MET A 559 4.29 -15.39 -2.57
N SER A 560 3.37 -15.39 -3.54
CA SER A 560 3.63 -15.78 -4.93
C SER A 560 4.66 -14.88 -5.61
N SER A 561 4.61 -13.57 -5.32
CA SER A 561 5.57 -12.57 -5.83
C SER A 561 6.88 -12.51 -5.04
N ARG A 562 7.10 -13.43 -4.10
CA ARG A 562 8.31 -13.57 -3.27
C ARG A 562 8.58 -12.35 -2.38
N ARG A 563 7.52 -11.74 -1.84
CA ARG A 563 7.54 -10.62 -0.90
C ARG A 563 6.91 -11.03 0.43
N LEU A 564 7.58 -11.95 1.14
CA LEU A 564 7.04 -12.55 2.36
C LEU A 564 6.76 -11.52 3.47
N ASP A 565 7.59 -10.47 3.60
CA ASP A 565 7.36 -9.40 4.58
C ASP A 565 6.03 -8.67 4.35
N ALA A 566 5.69 -8.39 3.09
CA ALA A 566 4.43 -7.74 2.73
C ALA A 566 3.23 -8.69 2.86
N ALA A 567 3.44 -10.00 2.71
CA ALA A 567 2.42 -11.01 2.98
C ALA A 567 2.11 -11.10 4.48
N ARG A 568 3.13 -11.10 5.34
CA ARG A 568 2.97 -11.06 6.81
C ARG A 568 2.19 -9.82 7.25
N GLU A 569 2.50 -8.65 6.71
CA GLU A 569 1.77 -7.40 6.99
C GLU A 569 0.29 -7.49 6.55
N ALA A 570 -0.01 -8.15 5.42
CA ALA A 570 -1.38 -8.30 4.93
C ALA A 570 -2.21 -9.32 5.73
N LEU A 571 -1.58 -10.34 6.31
CA LEU A 571 -2.24 -11.31 7.21
C LEU A 571 -2.39 -10.79 8.63
N HIS A 572 -1.61 -9.78 9.03
CA HIS A 572 -1.64 -9.22 10.36
C HIS A 572 -2.99 -8.52 10.64
N GLY A 573 -3.67 -8.91 11.71
CA GLY A 573 -4.93 -8.30 12.13
C GLY A 573 -6.16 -8.85 11.42
N LEU A 574 -6.06 -9.99 10.72
CA LEU A 574 -7.25 -10.76 10.33
C LEU A 574 -7.90 -11.32 11.61
N GLU A 575 -9.10 -10.82 11.94
CA GLU A 575 -9.90 -11.36 13.04
C GLU A 575 -10.47 -12.71 12.63
N GLN A 576 -10.10 -13.76 13.37
CA GLN A 576 -10.54 -15.11 13.05
C GLN A 576 -11.83 -15.43 13.79
N PRO A 577 -12.96 -15.68 13.10
CA PRO A 577 -14.09 -16.33 13.73
C PRO A 577 -13.70 -17.76 14.14
N GLU A 578 -14.24 -18.25 15.26
CA GLU A 578 -13.94 -19.61 15.76
C GLU A 578 -14.17 -20.67 14.66
N GLY A 579 -13.11 -21.40 14.29
CA GLY A 579 -13.15 -22.47 13.28
C GLY A 579 -12.83 -22.05 11.84
N TYR A 580 -12.41 -20.80 11.59
CA TYR A 580 -11.94 -20.37 10.26
C TYR A 580 -10.40 -20.33 10.19
N ASP A 581 -9.82 -21.45 9.73
CA ASP A 581 -8.38 -21.71 9.86
C ASP A 581 -7.52 -21.22 8.68
N GLU A 582 -8.13 -20.83 7.56
CA GLU A 582 -7.38 -20.42 6.37
C GLU A 582 -6.37 -19.29 6.63
N PRO A 583 -6.67 -18.23 7.40
CA PRO A 583 -5.69 -17.20 7.74
C PRO A 583 -4.46 -17.76 8.48
N GLU A 584 -4.65 -18.72 9.39
CA GLU A 584 -3.55 -19.36 10.13
C GLU A 584 -2.72 -20.25 9.23
N LEU A 585 -3.37 -21.06 8.38
CA LEU A 585 -2.70 -21.88 7.37
C LEU A 585 -1.87 -21.03 6.41
N LEU A 586 -2.40 -19.87 5.98
CA LEU A 586 -1.65 -18.93 5.14
C LEU A 586 -0.46 -18.32 5.89
N SER A 587 -0.59 -18.02 7.18
CA SER A 587 0.52 -17.56 8.01
C SER A 587 1.59 -18.63 8.15
N PHE A 588 1.21 -19.87 8.45
CA PHE A 588 2.10 -21.03 8.50
C PHE A 588 2.84 -21.20 7.18
N VAL A 589 2.14 -21.19 6.05
CA VAL A 589 2.76 -21.32 4.71
C VAL A 589 3.73 -20.16 4.44
N CYS A 590 3.36 -18.93 4.82
CA CYS A 590 4.22 -17.76 4.67
C CYS A 590 5.53 -17.89 5.46
N GLU A 591 5.47 -18.39 6.69
CA GLU A 591 6.64 -18.64 7.52
C GLU A 591 7.46 -19.82 7.01
N TRP A 592 6.81 -20.91 6.62
CA TRP A 592 7.47 -22.10 6.07
C TRP A 592 8.23 -21.81 4.76
N LEU A 593 7.73 -20.89 3.93
CA LEU A 593 8.41 -20.42 2.71
C LEU A 593 9.75 -19.71 2.98
N ASP A 594 9.99 -19.26 4.22
CA ASP A 594 11.21 -18.60 4.67
C ASP A 594 12.09 -19.53 5.53
N PRO A 595 12.97 -20.34 4.93
CA PRO A 595 13.79 -21.31 5.68
C PRO A 595 14.88 -20.65 6.55
N TRP A 596 15.03 -19.32 6.52
CA TRP A 596 16.10 -18.63 7.24
C TRP A 596 15.62 -17.74 8.38
N GLN A 597 14.40 -17.21 8.30
CA GLN A 597 13.80 -16.36 9.34
C GLN A 597 12.42 -16.84 9.81
N GLY A 598 11.81 -17.82 9.12
CA GLY A 598 10.55 -18.42 9.55
C GLY A 598 10.72 -19.26 10.81
N ASN A 599 9.66 -19.29 11.62
CA ASN A 599 9.62 -20.01 12.89
C ASN A 599 8.65 -21.20 12.79
N VAL A 600 8.91 -22.10 11.84
CA VAL A 600 8.11 -23.33 11.70
C VAL A 600 8.95 -24.51 12.12
N ASP A 601 8.54 -25.16 13.20
CA ASP A 601 9.15 -26.35 13.78
C ASP A 601 8.38 -27.62 13.39
N GLU A 602 8.95 -28.79 13.67
CA GLU A 602 8.28 -30.07 13.42
C GLU A 602 6.97 -30.18 14.22
N ASP A 603 6.92 -29.61 15.42
CA ASP A 603 5.73 -29.56 16.30
C ASP A 603 4.54 -28.84 15.63
N ASP A 604 4.78 -27.78 14.86
CA ASP A 604 3.71 -27.05 14.18
C ASP A 604 3.03 -27.90 13.08
N PHE A 605 3.75 -28.86 12.48
CA PHE A 605 3.13 -29.82 11.56
C PHE A 605 2.16 -30.77 12.26
N TRP A 606 2.38 -31.05 13.55
CA TRP A 606 1.50 -31.89 14.36
C TRP A 606 0.19 -31.18 14.71
N ASP A 607 0.19 -29.85 14.82
CA ASP A 607 -1.03 -29.07 15.10
C ASP A 607 -2.03 -29.08 13.93
N TRP A 608 -1.53 -29.36 12.72
CA TRP A 608 -2.31 -29.39 11.48
C TRP A 608 -2.40 -30.79 10.85
N GLU A 609 -2.30 -31.85 11.66
CA GLU A 609 -2.47 -33.22 11.17
C GLU A 609 -3.79 -33.42 10.44
N ASN A 610 -3.75 -34.16 9.34
CA ASN A 610 -4.89 -34.44 8.45
C ASN A 610 -5.45 -33.20 7.72
N ASN A 611 -4.71 -32.09 7.66
CA ASN A 611 -5.06 -30.98 6.80
C ASN A 611 -4.53 -31.22 5.36
N SER A 612 -5.42 -31.11 4.37
CA SER A 612 -5.07 -31.37 2.96
C SER A 612 -3.98 -30.44 2.40
N CYS A 613 -3.88 -29.20 2.89
CA CYS A 613 -2.83 -28.26 2.47
C CYS A 613 -1.45 -28.70 2.98
N ILE A 614 -1.37 -29.08 4.26
CA ILE A 614 -0.11 -29.50 4.90
C ILE A 614 0.39 -30.83 4.32
N ASP A 615 -0.51 -31.79 4.14
CA ASP A 615 -0.18 -33.07 3.49
C ASP A 615 0.31 -32.86 2.05
N HIS A 616 -0.28 -31.89 1.33
CA HIS A 616 0.20 -31.51 -0.01
C HIS A 616 1.60 -30.89 0.03
N ILE A 617 1.93 -30.07 1.03
CA ILE A 617 3.29 -29.52 1.21
C ILE A 617 4.29 -30.64 1.45
N GLN A 618 4.02 -31.53 2.40
CA GLN A 618 4.88 -32.67 2.71
C GLN A 618 5.11 -33.55 1.47
N ASN A 619 4.04 -33.81 0.72
CA ASN A 619 4.13 -34.57 -0.51
C ASN A 619 4.98 -33.86 -1.58
N THR A 620 4.75 -32.56 -1.75
CA THR A 620 5.52 -31.76 -2.72
C THR A 620 7.00 -31.75 -2.39
N MET A 621 7.36 -31.72 -1.11
CA MET A 621 8.74 -31.89 -0.65
C MET A 621 9.29 -33.30 -0.93
N GLN A 622 8.48 -34.35 -0.76
CA GLN A 622 8.86 -35.71 -1.13
C GLN A 622 9.11 -35.86 -2.64
N MET A 623 8.31 -35.17 -3.47
CA MET A 623 8.50 -35.11 -4.92
C MET A 623 9.83 -34.43 -5.27
N ILE A 624 10.17 -33.31 -4.64
CA ILE A 624 11.47 -32.64 -4.86
C ILE A 624 12.62 -33.55 -4.40
N ARG A 625 12.52 -34.15 -3.21
CA ARG A 625 13.55 -35.04 -2.65
C ARG A 625 13.93 -36.17 -3.61
N ASN A 626 12.95 -36.70 -4.34
CA ASN A 626 13.13 -37.86 -5.20
C ASN A 626 13.11 -37.55 -6.70
N TRP A 627 12.80 -36.31 -7.10
CA TRP A 627 12.37 -35.95 -8.44
C TRP A 627 11.29 -36.90 -9.01
N ASN A 628 10.36 -37.35 -8.17
CA ASN A 628 9.42 -38.43 -8.49
C ASN A 628 7.98 -37.93 -8.42
N PRO A 629 7.17 -38.12 -9.47
CA PRO A 629 5.75 -37.77 -9.45
C PRO A 629 4.89 -38.80 -8.71
N LYS A 630 5.40 -40.00 -8.37
CA LYS A 630 4.63 -40.97 -7.58
C LYS A 630 4.66 -40.63 -6.10
N THR A 631 3.46 -40.57 -5.53
CA THR A 631 3.19 -40.13 -4.16
C THR A 631 2.05 -40.95 -3.57
N SER A 632 1.99 -41.14 -2.25
CA SER A 632 0.96 -41.95 -1.55
C SER A 632 -0.41 -41.28 -1.40
N LEU A 633 -0.68 -40.20 -2.15
CA LEU A 633 -1.83 -39.33 -1.94
C LEU A 633 -3.16 -39.88 -2.46
N ASP A 634 -3.16 -41.00 -3.18
CA ASP A 634 -4.37 -41.60 -3.73
C ASP A 634 -5.38 -42.03 -2.65
N SER A 635 -4.99 -42.03 -1.36
CA SER A 635 -5.78 -42.59 -0.26
C SER A 635 -6.16 -41.64 0.89
N ILE A 636 -5.66 -40.40 0.97
CA ILE A 636 -5.80 -39.59 2.20
C ILE A 636 -7.00 -38.64 2.16
N HIS A 637 -7.12 -37.79 1.13
CA HIS A 637 -8.16 -36.76 1.04
C HIS A 637 -8.90 -36.79 -0.30
N LYS A 638 -10.20 -36.47 -0.31
CA LYS A 638 -11.02 -36.36 -1.54
C LYS A 638 -11.39 -34.91 -1.92
N ASP A 639 -10.75 -33.95 -1.25
CA ASP A 639 -11.07 -32.53 -1.38
C ASP A 639 -10.61 -31.95 -2.71
N ARG A 640 -11.10 -30.75 -3.01
CA ARG A 640 -10.73 -30.03 -4.23
C ARG A 640 -9.22 -29.78 -4.30
N LEU A 641 -8.56 -29.45 -3.18
CA LEU A 641 -7.11 -29.17 -3.15
C LEU A 641 -6.33 -30.38 -3.65
N THR A 642 -6.69 -31.57 -3.17
CA THR A 642 -6.10 -32.85 -3.60
C THR A 642 -6.34 -33.11 -5.08
N ASN A 643 -7.55 -32.86 -5.59
CA ASN A 643 -7.84 -33.00 -7.02
C ASN A 643 -6.97 -32.05 -7.86
N THR A 644 -6.77 -30.81 -7.41
CA THR A 644 -5.90 -29.83 -8.09
C THR A 644 -4.42 -30.22 -8.00
N ALA A 645 -3.97 -30.77 -6.87
CA ALA A 645 -2.62 -31.30 -6.72
C ALA A 645 -2.34 -32.46 -7.69
N GLN A 646 -3.30 -33.38 -7.85
CA GLN A 646 -3.20 -34.52 -8.77
C GLN A 646 -3.08 -34.10 -10.25
N LEU A 647 -3.67 -32.96 -10.66
CA LEU A 647 -3.46 -32.40 -12.01
C LEU A 647 -1.99 -32.03 -12.28
N SER A 648 -1.29 -31.51 -11.27
CA SER A 648 0.15 -31.22 -11.38
C SER A 648 0.97 -32.50 -11.55
N LEU A 649 0.57 -33.58 -10.87
CA LEU A 649 1.19 -34.90 -11.04
C LEU A 649 1.08 -35.41 -12.48
N VAL A 650 -0.08 -35.24 -13.13
CA VAL A 650 -0.25 -35.60 -14.55
C VAL A 650 0.79 -34.89 -15.42
N SER A 651 1.02 -33.58 -15.20
CA SER A 651 2.04 -32.81 -15.93
C SER A 651 3.45 -33.40 -15.76
N LEU A 652 3.80 -33.79 -14.53
CA LEU A 652 5.11 -34.37 -14.23
C LEU A 652 5.27 -35.79 -14.78
N MET A 653 4.21 -36.61 -14.73
CA MET A 653 4.21 -37.94 -15.34
C MET A 653 4.38 -37.87 -16.86
N ARG A 654 3.69 -36.94 -17.53
CA ARG A 654 3.87 -36.64 -18.96
C ARG A 654 5.33 -36.27 -19.27
N ALA A 655 5.92 -35.35 -18.50
CA ALA A 655 7.31 -34.93 -18.66
C ALA A 655 8.32 -36.08 -18.45
N GLN A 656 8.00 -37.02 -17.55
CA GLN A 656 8.82 -38.20 -17.28
C GLN A 656 8.45 -39.43 -18.13
N ARG A 657 7.63 -39.26 -19.18
CA ARG A 657 7.25 -40.32 -20.13
C ARG A 657 6.53 -41.51 -19.50
N MET A 658 5.66 -41.22 -18.53
CA MET A 658 4.78 -42.19 -17.86
C MET A 658 3.35 -42.03 -18.39
N HIS A 659 3.18 -42.19 -19.71
CA HIS A 659 1.97 -41.79 -20.43
C HIS A 659 0.72 -42.58 -20.02
N ASP A 660 0.84 -43.89 -19.77
CA ASP A 660 -0.30 -44.74 -19.39
C ASP A 660 -0.82 -44.35 -18.00
N GLU A 661 0.09 -44.23 -17.03
CA GLU A 661 -0.25 -43.80 -15.66
C GLU A 661 -0.80 -42.37 -15.64
N ALA A 662 -0.25 -41.47 -16.48
CA ALA A 662 -0.74 -40.10 -16.62
C ALA A 662 -2.17 -40.04 -17.18
N LEU A 663 -2.47 -40.87 -18.18
CA LEU A 663 -3.81 -40.95 -18.77
C LEU A 663 -4.81 -41.55 -17.78
N GLU A 664 -4.45 -42.63 -17.09
CA GLU A 664 -5.31 -43.27 -16.08
C GLU A 664 -5.68 -42.28 -14.95
N LEU A 665 -4.68 -41.56 -14.42
CA LEU A 665 -4.92 -40.53 -13.41
C LEU A 665 -5.81 -39.42 -13.95
N ALA A 666 -5.57 -38.91 -15.16
CA ALA A 666 -6.40 -37.88 -15.78
C ALA A 666 -7.86 -38.33 -15.96
N LEU A 667 -8.10 -39.55 -16.44
CA LEU A 667 -9.45 -40.11 -16.57
C LEU A 667 -10.13 -40.32 -15.20
N SER A 668 -9.36 -40.70 -14.18
CA SER A 668 -9.88 -40.80 -12.81
C SER A 668 -10.33 -39.44 -12.25
N LEU A 669 -9.62 -38.36 -12.58
CA LEU A 669 -9.98 -37.00 -12.19
C LEU A 669 -11.24 -36.51 -12.91
N VAL A 670 -11.41 -36.87 -14.20
CA VAL A 670 -12.66 -36.60 -14.93
C VAL A 670 -13.84 -37.35 -14.30
N LYS A 671 -13.66 -38.60 -13.82
CA LYS A 671 -14.71 -39.33 -13.09
C LYS A 671 -15.12 -38.63 -11.79
N ARG A 672 -14.16 -38.04 -11.07
CA ARG A 672 -14.40 -37.33 -9.79
C ARG A 672 -15.03 -35.96 -10.01
N ASN A 673 -14.60 -35.22 -11.04
CA ASN A 673 -15.12 -33.91 -11.41
C ASN A 673 -15.47 -33.85 -12.91
N PRO A 674 -16.66 -34.33 -13.31
CA PRO A 674 -17.07 -34.45 -14.72
C PRO A 674 -17.22 -33.11 -15.46
N THR A 675 -17.57 -32.05 -14.75
CA THR A 675 -17.72 -30.69 -15.31
C THR A 675 -16.40 -29.91 -15.32
N GLY A 676 -15.35 -30.40 -14.65
CA GLY A 676 -14.08 -29.70 -14.54
C GLY A 676 -13.34 -29.56 -15.87
N VAL A 677 -12.94 -28.33 -16.20
CA VAL A 677 -12.19 -27.99 -17.42
C VAL A 677 -10.77 -28.57 -17.40
N ARG A 678 -9.99 -28.35 -16.32
CA ARG A 678 -8.59 -28.82 -16.24
C ARG A 678 -8.42 -30.34 -16.31
N PRO A 679 -9.23 -31.19 -15.64
CA PRO A 679 -9.17 -32.64 -15.82
C PRO A 679 -9.37 -33.09 -17.27
N ARG A 680 -10.32 -32.48 -17.99
CA ARG A 680 -10.57 -32.78 -19.41
C ARG A 680 -9.42 -32.32 -20.30
N ILE A 681 -8.85 -31.13 -20.06
CA ILE A 681 -7.62 -30.67 -20.73
C ILE A 681 -6.47 -31.64 -20.46
N ALA A 682 -6.31 -32.11 -19.23
CA ALA A 682 -5.27 -33.08 -18.88
C ALA A 682 -5.42 -34.40 -19.65
N ALA A 683 -6.65 -34.93 -19.75
CA ALA A 683 -6.94 -36.13 -20.53
C ALA A 683 -6.64 -35.92 -22.03
N ALA A 684 -7.06 -34.79 -22.60
CA ALA A 684 -6.76 -34.45 -24.00
C ALA A 684 -5.25 -34.37 -24.27
N LEU A 685 -4.49 -33.71 -23.38
CA LEU A 685 -3.04 -33.59 -23.51
C LEU A 685 -2.32 -34.95 -23.35
N CYS A 686 -2.81 -35.85 -22.50
CA CYS A 686 -2.29 -37.21 -22.40
C CYS A 686 -2.55 -38.03 -23.68
N LEU A 687 -3.73 -37.88 -24.31
CA LEU A 687 -4.06 -38.54 -25.57
C LEU A 687 -3.18 -38.03 -26.72
N VAL A 688 -2.88 -36.73 -26.76
CA VAL A 688 -1.89 -36.12 -27.67
C VAL A 688 -0.51 -36.75 -27.48
N ASP A 689 -0.08 -37.01 -26.24
CA ASP A 689 1.23 -37.65 -26.01
C ASP A 689 1.30 -39.12 -26.48
N LYS A 690 0.18 -39.87 -26.37
CA LYS A 690 0.09 -41.25 -26.88
C LYS A 690 -0.02 -41.31 -28.41
N GLY A 691 -0.61 -40.26 -28.99
CA GLY A 691 -0.83 -40.11 -30.42
C GLY A 691 -2.24 -40.44 -30.90
N ASP A 692 -3.23 -40.37 -29.99
CA ASP A 692 -4.65 -40.44 -30.31
C ASP A 692 -5.22 -39.01 -30.37
N TRP A 693 -5.10 -38.41 -31.55
CA TRP A 693 -5.40 -37.00 -31.77
C TRP A 693 -6.89 -36.73 -31.97
N HIS A 694 -7.60 -37.68 -32.57
CA HIS A 694 -9.04 -37.55 -32.84
C HIS A 694 -9.82 -37.62 -31.53
N SER A 695 -9.42 -38.48 -30.58
CA SER A 695 -10.01 -38.49 -29.25
C SER A 695 -9.72 -37.21 -28.48
N ALA A 696 -8.48 -36.70 -28.52
CA ALA A 696 -8.14 -35.42 -27.91
C ALA A 696 -9.00 -34.27 -28.49
N ARG A 697 -9.22 -34.28 -29.81
CA ARG A 697 -10.08 -33.29 -30.50
C ARG A 697 -11.55 -33.42 -30.15
N SER A 698 -12.05 -34.63 -29.91
CA SER A 698 -13.42 -34.84 -29.41
C SER A 698 -13.61 -34.12 -28.07
N ILE A 699 -12.64 -34.25 -27.15
CA ILE A 699 -12.69 -33.59 -25.84
C ILE A 699 -12.60 -32.07 -25.99
N GLU A 700 -11.72 -31.58 -26.86
CA GLU A 700 -11.59 -30.15 -27.17
C GLU A 700 -12.92 -29.57 -27.68
N ARG A 701 -13.60 -30.25 -28.61
CA ARG A 701 -14.90 -29.81 -29.15
C ARG A 701 -15.98 -29.74 -28.06
N GLU A 702 -16.02 -30.73 -27.17
CA GLU A 702 -16.93 -30.69 -26.02
C GLU A 702 -16.64 -29.50 -25.10
N LEU A 703 -15.37 -29.18 -24.85
CA LEU A 703 -14.97 -28.03 -24.03
C LEU A 703 -15.30 -26.69 -24.72
N LEU A 704 -15.17 -26.59 -26.04
CA LEU A 704 -15.55 -25.39 -26.77
C LEU A 704 -17.06 -25.13 -26.74
N GLU A 705 -17.88 -26.17 -26.67
CA GLU A 705 -19.33 -26.05 -26.50
C GLU A 705 -19.72 -25.51 -25.12
N SER A 706 -19.04 -25.96 -24.06
CA SER A 706 -19.36 -25.54 -22.68
C SER A 706 -18.61 -24.28 -22.20
N ASP A 707 -17.35 -24.10 -22.60
CA ASP A 707 -16.38 -23.19 -21.98
C ASP A 707 -15.58 -22.40 -23.04
N SER A 708 -16.26 -21.91 -24.08
CA SER A 708 -15.64 -21.24 -25.23
C SER A 708 -14.73 -20.05 -24.90
N LYS A 709 -14.96 -19.32 -23.79
CA LYS A 709 -14.15 -18.14 -23.41
C LYS A 709 -13.10 -18.44 -22.34
N ASP A 710 -12.97 -19.69 -21.89
CA ASP A 710 -11.92 -20.05 -20.93
C ASP A 710 -10.54 -20.00 -21.64
N PRO A 711 -9.59 -19.16 -21.16
CA PRO A 711 -8.25 -19.06 -21.76
C PRO A 711 -7.48 -20.38 -21.83
N ARG A 712 -7.76 -21.33 -20.92
CA ARG A 712 -7.14 -22.65 -20.89
C ARG A 712 -7.65 -23.54 -22.02
N VAL A 713 -8.93 -23.43 -22.37
CA VAL A 713 -9.56 -24.15 -23.49
C VAL A 713 -9.06 -23.57 -24.81
N LEU A 714 -9.01 -22.25 -24.92
CA LEU A 714 -8.42 -21.54 -26.06
C LEU A 714 -6.95 -21.95 -26.28
N ALA A 715 -6.17 -22.10 -25.21
CA ALA A 715 -4.81 -22.60 -25.30
C ALA A 715 -4.75 -24.07 -25.76
N LEU A 716 -5.68 -24.94 -25.31
CA LEU A 716 -5.78 -26.29 -25.85
C LEU A 716 -6.10 -26.27 -27.36
N SER A 717 -6.98 -25.40 -27.82
CA SER A 717 -7.28 -25.25 -29.25
C SER A 717 -6.07 -24.79 -30.06
N ALA A 718 -5.28 -23.86 -29.54
CA ALA A 718 -4.01 -23.47 -30.15
C ALA A 718 -3.01 -24.65 -30.19
N ILE A 719 -2.94 -25.47 -29.14
CA ILE A 719 -2.12 -26.69 -29.10
C ILE A 719 -2.58 -27.70 -30.16
N MET A 720 -3.90 -27.81 -30.34
CA MET A 720 -4.52 -28.70 -31.31
C MET A 720 -4.41 -28.20 -32.74
N GLY A 721 -3.94 -26.96 -32.97
CA GLY A 721 -3.65 -26.38 -34.29
C GLY A 721 -4.76 -25.48 -34.84
N GLN A 722 -5.62 -24.92 -33.99
CA GLN A 722 -6.56 -23.86 -34.37
C GLN A 722 -5.91 -22.48 -34.24
N SER A 723 -6.24 -21.54 -35.13
CA SER A 723 -5.80 -20.15 -35.03
C SER A 723 -6.61 -19.43 -33.94
N VAL A 724 -5.95 -19.05 -32.85
CA VAL A 724 -6.53 -18.32 -31.72
C VAL A 724 -5.72 -17.07 -31.44
N ASP A 725 -6.37 -16.02 -30.97
CA ASP A 725 -5.72 -14.76 -30.66
C ASP A 725 -4.68 -14.88 -29.53
N GLU A 726 -3.55 -14.19 -29.66
CA GLU A 726 -2.39 -14.34 -28.77
C GLU A 726 -2.43 -13.43 -27.53
N ASP A 727 -3.52 -12.69 -27.32
CA ASP A 727 -3.62 -11.71 -26.23
C ASP A 727 -3.71 -12.33 -24.84
N GLU A 728 -4.29 -13.54 -24.74
CA GLU A 728 -4.42 -14.27 -23.49
C GLU A 728 -3.11 -14.97 -23.10
N PHE A 729 -2.75 -14.91 -21.82
CA PHE A 729 -1.51 -15.46 -21.27
C PHE A 729 -1.28 -16.94 -21.64
N GLU A 730 -2.29 -17.78 -21.49
CA GLU A 730 -2.23 -19.22 -21.70
C GLU A 730 -1.98 -19.57 -23.17
N VAL A 731 -2.54 -18.78 -24.10
CA VAL A 731 -2.34 -18.92 -25.55
C VAL A 731 -0.98 -18.37 -25.96
N ALA A 732 -0.57 -17.22 -25.39
CA ALA A 732 0.73 -16.63 -25.62
C ALA A 732 1.88 -17.59 -25.25
N LEU A 733 1.71 -18.41 -24.21
CA LEU A 733 2.68 -19.46 -23.84
C LEU A 733 2.75 -20.63 -24.84
N VAL A 734 1.74 -20.82 -25.70
CA VAL A 734 1.71 -21.87 -26.74
C VAL A 734 2.26 -21.39 -28.08
N SER A 735 1.92 -20.17 -28.50
CA SER A 735 2.26 -19.66 -29.85
C SER A 735 3.27 -18.49 -29.82
N GLY A 736 3.27 -17.69 -28.75
CA GLY A 736 4.03 -16.45 -28.68
C GLY A 736 5.56 -16.64 -28.59
N VAL A 737 6.30 -15.73 -29.23
CA VAL A 737 7.77 -15.71 -29.28
C VAL A 737 8.30 -14.30 -28.93
N GLY A 738 9.48 -14.23 -28.29
CA GLY A 738 10.25 -12.99 -28.16
C GLY A 738 9.72 -11.97 -27.14
N LYS A 739 9.60 -10.69 -27.53
CA LYS A 739 9.31 -9.57 -26.61
C LYS A 739 7.94 -9.68 -25.92
N LYS A 740 6.93 -10.25 -26.59
CA LYS A 740 5.59 -10.47 -26.01
C LYS A 740 5.64 -11.33 -24.73
N MET A 741 6.58 -12.28 -24.66
CA MET A 741 6.77 -13.17 -23.51
C MET A 741 7.29 -12.44 -22.26
N LYS A 742 8.06 -11.36 -22.46
CA LYS A 742 8.68 -10.60 -21.36
C LYS A 742 7.68 -9.90 -20.46
N LYS A 743 6.49 -9.59 -20.99
CA LYS A 743 5.38 -9.04 -20.22
C LYS A 743 4.95 -10.01 -19.11
N TRP A 744 4.89 -11.30 -19.43
CA TRP A 744 4.26 -12.31 -18.59
C TRP A 744 5.11 -12.81 -17.42
N ILE A 745 6.44 -12.73 -17.48
CA ILE A 745 7.31 -13.15 -16.35
C ILE A 745 6.99 -12.39 -15.06
N ASN A 746 6.71 -11.09 -15.18
CA ASN A 746 6.37 -10.27 -14.02
C ASN A 746 4.93 -10.51 -13.60
N SER A 747 4.01 -10.66 -14.56
CA SER A 747 2.58 -10.85 -14.30
C SER A 747 2.26 -12.24 -13.74
N ALA A 748 3.00 -13.29 -14.10
CA ALA A 748 2.77 -14.67 -13.67
C ALA A 748 4.02 -15.25 -12.95
N PRO A 749 4.32 -14.80 -11.72
CA PRO A 749 5.57 -15.16 -11.03
C PRO A 749 5.68 -16.65 -10.67
N VAL A 750 4.56 -17.38 -10.68
CA VAL A 750 4.45 -18.79 -10.31
C VAL A 750 4.63 -19.72 -11.52
N ASN A 751 4.44 -19.22 -12.74
CA ASN A 751 4.53 -20.04 -13.94
C ASN A 751 5.97 -20.15 -14.44
N SER A 752 6.57 -21.32 -14.28
CA SER A 752 7.96 -21.56 -14.67
C SER A 752 8.18 -21.59 -16.19
N VAL A 753 7.17 -21.93 -16.99
CA VAL A 753 7.28 -21.96 -18.46
C VAL A 753 7.39 -20.55 -19.04
N ALA A 754 6.70 -19.57 -18.44
CA ALA A 754 6.82 -18.16 -18.82
C ALA A 754 8.27 -17.65 -18.68
N ALA A 755 8.98 -18.09 -17.64
CA ALA A 755 10.38 -17.74 -17.42
C ALA A 755 11.34 -18.45 -18.38
N LEU A 756 11.09 -19.73 -18.70
CA LEU A 756 11.89 -20.48 -19.69
C LEU A 756 11.78 -19.90 -21.11
N GLY A 757 10.68 -19.21 -21.43
CA GLY A 757 10.50 -18.53 -22.72
C GLY A 757 11.48 -17.36 -22.98
N ILE A 758 12.34 -17.01 -22.02
CA ILE A 758 13.30 -15.91 -22.13
C ILE A 758 14.74 -16.41 -21.99
N LYS A 759 15.63 -15.85 -22.83
CA LYS A 759 17.07 -16.12 -22.78
C LYS A 759 17.63 -15.74 -21.40
N GLY A 760 18.06 -16.76 -20.65
CA GLY A 760 18.65 -16.60 -19.32
C GLY A 760 17.68 -16.79 -18.16
N GLY A 761 16.37 -16.97 -18.39
CA GLY A 761 15.32 -17.03 -17.36
C GLY A 761 15.26 -18.31 -16.50
N MET A 762 16.36 -19.06 -16.42
CA MET A 762 16.41 -20.34 -15.71
C MET A 762 16.28 -20.17 -14.21
N ASP A 763 16.89 -19.13 -13.64
CA ASP A 763 16.78 -18.83 -12.22
C ASP A 763 15.37 -18.37 -11.86
N GLU A 764 14.71 -17.55 -12.68
CA GLU A 764 13.29 -17.24 -12.49
C GLU A 764 12.39 -18.47 -12.64
N ALA A 765 12.70 -19.40 -13.56
CA ALA A 765 11.92 -20.63 -13.73
C ALA A 765 12.00 -21.56 -12.50
N ILE A 766 13.20 -21.74 -11.94
CA ILE A 766 13.40 -22.53 -10.71
C ILE A 766 12.77 -21.84 -9.50
N ASN A 767 12.79 -20.50 -9.48
CA ASN A 767 12.13 -19.71 -8.45
C ASN A 767 10.60 -19.84 -8.52
N ALA A 768 10.03 -19.87 -9.73
CA ALA A 768 8.60 -20.06 -9.95
C ALA A 768 8.15 -21.46 -9.51
N ASN A 769 8.69 -22.50 -10.17
CA ASN A 769 8.41 -23.89 -9.83
C ASN A 769 9.56 -24.82 -10.25
N VAL A 770 10.32 -25.30 -9.27
CA VAL A 770 11.51 -26.14 -9.47
C VAL A 770 11.20 -27.48 -10.16
N LEU A 771 9.97 -28.01 -10.05
CA LEU A 771 9.60 -29.30 -10.62
C LEU A 771 9.56 -29.30 -12.15
N VAL A 772 9.55 -28.12 -12.80
CA VAL A 772 9.72 -28.03 -14.27
C VAL A 772 11.03 -28.69 -14.73
N THR A 773 12.05 -28.66 -13.87
CA THR A 773 13.38 -29.22 -14.14
C THR A 773 13.47 -30.73 -13.85
N ALA A 774 12.46 -31.32 -13.22
CA ALA A 774 12.52 -32.68 -12.68
C ALA A 774 12.79 -33.74 -13.76
N HIS A 775 12.22 -33.58 -14.94
CA HIS A 775 12.39 -34.53 -16.04
C HIS A 775 13.84 -34.57 -16.57
N GLU A 776 14.50 -33.42 -16.67
CA GLU A 776 15.91 -33.37 -17.06
C GLU A 776 16.84 -33.75 -15.91
N ALA A 777 16.53 -33.30 -14.68
CA ALA A 777 17.29 -33.64 -13.49
C ALA A 777 17.35 -35.16 -13.26
N THR A 778 16.22 -35.86 -13.46
CA THR A 778 16.17 -37.34 -13.40
C THR A 778 17.00 -37.98 -14.51
N ARG A 779 16.87 -37.53 -15.76
CA ARG A 779 17.67 -38.02 -16.91
C ARG A 779 19.17 -37.83 -16.70
N ARG A 780 19.59 -36.75 -16.05
CA ARG A 780 21.01 -36.44 -15.75
C ARG A 780 21.47 -36.94 -14.39
N SER A 781 20.59 -37.60 -13.62
CA SER A 781 20.88 -38.09 -12.27
C SER A 781 21.41 -37.01 -11.32
N MET A 782 20.84 -35.81 -11.38
CA MET A 782 21.22 -34.68 -10.53
C MET A 782 20.54 -34.76 -9.14
N PRO A 783 21.29 -34.70 -8.02
CA PRO A 783 20.69 -34.63 -6.70
C PRO A 783 19.98 -33.28 -6.47
N PRO A 784 18.78 -33.26 -5.83
CA PRO A 784 17.95 -32.06 -5.69
C PRO A 784 18.53 -31.02 -4.73
N ARG A 785 19.04 -31.44 -3.57
CA ARG A 785 19.55 -30.52 -2.54
C ARG A 785 20.72 -29.69 -3.08
N TYR A 786 20.63 -28.36 -2.98
CA TYR A 786 21.75 -27.46 -3.30
C TYR A 786 22.88 -27.62 -2.28
N SER A 787 24.11 -27.82 -2.75
CA SER A 787 25.31 -27.85 -1.93
C SER A 787 26.40 -26.98 -2.55
N SER A 788 27.10 -26.21 -1.71
CA SER A 788 28.26 -25.45 -2.17
C SER A 788 29.36 -26.41 -2.63
N GLY A 789 30.06 -26.06 -3.71
CA GLY A 789 31.11 -26.92 -4.25
C GLY A 789 32.28 -27.02 -3.26
N ARG A 790 32.79 -28.22 -3.02
CA ARG A 790 33.97 -28.46 -2.19
C ARG A 790 35.17 -27.60 -2.62
N LEU A 791 35.29 -27.35 -3.93
CA LEU A 791 36.31 -26.47 -4.51
C LEU A 791 36.22 -25.01 -3.99
N SER A 792 35.01 -24.50 -3.77
CA SER A 792 34.83 -23.17 -3.18
C SER A 792 35.31 -23.13 -1.74
N LEU A 793 35.05 -24.18 -0.96
CA LEU A 793 35.54 -24.27 0.42
C LEU A 793 37.07 -24.31 0.42
N VAL A 794 37.66 -25.15 -0.42
CA VAL A 794 39.12 -25.26 -0.56
C VAL A 794 39.75 -23.94 -0.98
N THR A 795 39.20 -23.28 -1.99
CA THR A 795 39.75 -22.00 -2.49
C THR A 795 39.70 -20.92 -1.41
N ASN A 796 38.60 -20.80 -0.67
CA ASN A 796 38.51 -19.75 0.36
C ASN A 796 39.38 -20.05 1.57
N LEU A 797 39.49 -21.31 2.00
CA LEU A 797 40.19 -21.66 3.24
C LEU A 797 41.69 -21.95 3.03
N PHE A 798 42.06 -22.65 1.96
CA PHE A 798 43.44 -23.09 1.72
C PHE A 798 44.20 -22.25 0.70
N ILE A 799 43.52 -21.37 -0.06
CA ILE A 799 44.19 -20.47 -1.02
C ILE A 799 44.11 -19.03 -0.53
N LEU A 800 42.91 -18.49 -0.34
CA LEU A 800 42.75 -17.06 -0.02
C LEU A 800 43.25 -16.69 1.38
N VAL A 801 42.95 -17.49 2.42
CA VAL A 801 43.43 -17.21 3.79
C VAL A 801 44.96 -17.17 3.87
N PRO A 802 45.71 -18.18 3.37
CA PRO A 802 47.17 -18.10 3.31
C PRO A 802 47.69 -16.92 2.50
N VAL A 803 47.06 -16.55 1.37
CA VAL A 803 47.44 -15.37 0.58
C VAL A 803 47.32 -14.07 1.38
N TRP A 804 46.27 -13.91 2.20
CA TRP A 804 46.13 -12.74 3.08
C TRP A 804 47.22 -12.68 4.15
N ILE A 805 47.61 -13.84 4.69
CA ILE A 805 48.72 -13.94 5.66
C ILE A 805 50.05 -13.58 4.99
N LEU A 806 50.31 -14.10 3.78
CA LEU A 806 51.52 -13.79 3.02
C LEU A 806 51.62 -12.32 2.65
N LEU A 807 50.50 -11.68 2.26
CA LEU A 807 50.44 -10.23 2.04
C LEU A 807 50.75 -9.43 3.30
N GLY A 808 50.28 -9.90 4.46
CA GLY A 808 50.61 -9.33 5.75
C GLY A 808 52.10 -9.42 6.10
N ILE A 809 52.70 -10.60 5.89
CA ILE A 809 54.14 -10.85 6.07
C ILE A 809 54.95 -9.96 5.12
N TYR A 810 54.51 -9.81 3.87
CA TYR A 810 55.15 -8.91 2.91
C TYR A 810 55.12 -7.45 3.38
N VAL A 811 53.98 -6.95 3.88
CA VAL A 811 53.88 -5.59 4.43
C VAL A 811 54.77 -5.41 5.67
N ALA A 812 54.87 -6.42 6.54
CA ALA A 812 55.80 -6.41 7.66
C ALA A 812 57.26 -6.26 7.18
N SER A 813 57.64 -6.96 6.10
CA SER A 813 59.01 -6.89 5.55
C SER A 813 59.39 -5.55 4.93
N VAL A 814 58.42 -4.74 4.50
CA VAL A 814 58.65 -3.44 3.83
C VAL A 814 58.53 -2.26 4.78
N ARG A 815 57.71 -2.36 5.84
CA ARG A 815 57.48 -1.27 6.79
C ARG A 815 57.81 -1.67 8.22
N ASP A 816 56.82 -2.19 8.95
CA ASP A 816 56.94 -2.49 10.38
C ASP A 816 55.97 -3.63 10.78
N ASP A 817 56.33 -4.38 11.83
CA ASP A 817 55.61 -5.60 12.25
C ASP A 817 54.16 -5.30 12.63
N LEU A 818 53.94 -4.17 13.30
CA LEU A 818 52.61 -3.73 13.74
C LEU A 818 51.71 -3.39 12.53
N GLN A 819 52.30 -2.84 11.46
CA GLN A 819 51.59 -2.55 10.21
C GLN A 819 51.29 -3.83 9.40
N GLY A 820 52.18 -4.82 9.43
CA GLY A 820 51.93 -6.14 8.83
C GLY A 820 50.82 -6.92 9.55
N ILE A 821 50.83 -6.94 10.89
CA ILE A 821 49.80 -7.60 11.70
C ILE A 821 48.44 -6.94 11.47
N SER A 822 48.36 -5.62 11.57
CA SER A 822 47.10 -4.88 11.34
C SER A 822 46.53 -5.12 9.94
N THR A 823 47.38 -5.10 8.90
CA THR A 823 46.96 -5.40 7.52
C THR A 823 46.40 -6.82 7.40
N THR A 824 47.05 -7.81 8.01
CA THR A 824 46.59 -9.21 8.04
C THR A 824 45.20 -9.31 8.68
N VAL A 825 45.02 -8.70 9.85
CA VAL A 825 43.76 -8.70 10.59
C VAL A 825 42.64 -8.06 9.79
N ILE A 826 42.90 -6.90 9.17
CA ILE A 826 41.91 -6.18 8.34
C ILE A 826 41.51 -7.04 7.13
N LEU A 827 42.47 -7.66 6.43
CA LEU A 827 42.17 -8.51 5.27
C LEU A 827 41.39 -9.77 5.67
N LEU A 828 41.72 -10.41 6.79
CA LEU A 828 40.98 -11.57 7.30
C LEU A 828 39.55 -11.19 7.74
N LEU A 829 39.39 -10.09 8.47
CA LEU A 829 38.08 -9.56 8.86
C LEU A 829 37.25 -9.13 7.64
N GLY A 830 37.87 -8.49 6.66
CA GLY A 830 37.26 -8.11 5.38
C GLY A 830 36.81 -9.34 4.58
N HIS A 831 37.66 -10.37 4.50
CA HIS A 831 37.32 -11.63 3.85
C HIS A 831 36.15 -12.35 4.55
N TYR A 832 36.20 -12.45 5.88
CA TYR A 832 35.11 -13.02 6.68
C TYR A 832 33.80 -12.25 6.50
N SER A 833 33.85 -10.91 6.58
CA SER A 833 32.69 -10.03 6.42
C SER A 833 32.10 -10.14 5.01
N SER A 834 32.94 -10.13 3.97
CA SER A 834 32.52 -10.32 2.58
C SER A 834 31.82 -11.67 2.38
N ARG A 835 32.37 -12.75 2.94
CA ARG A 835 31.72 -14.08 2.88
C ARG A 835 30.40 -14.11 3.62
N ARG A 836 30.30 -13.46 4.78
CA ARG A 836 29.05 -13.33 5.53
C ARG A 836 28.00 -12.56 4.72
N VAL A 837 28.37 -11.43 4.13
CA VAL A 837 27.49 -10.61 3.27
C VAL A 837 27.03 -11.39 2.04
N LEU A 838 27.93 -12.08 1.33
CA LEU A 838 27.56 -12.91 0.17
C LEU A 838 26.61 -14.06 0.55
N THR A 839 26.78 -14.62 1.74
CA THR A 839 25.87 -15.66 2.26
C THR A 839 24.51 -15.05 2.60
N GLN A 840 24.46 -13.88 3.24
CA GLN A 840 23.23 -13.16 3.52
C GLN A 840 22.49 -12.74 2.24
N GLN A 841 23.21 -12.27 1.21
CA GLN A 841 22.63 -11.92 -0.10
C GLN A 841 21.99 -13.14 -0.80
N ARG A 842 22.46 -14.36 -0.55
CA ARG A 842 21.84 -15.59 -1.08
C ARG A 842 20.55 -15.94 -0.33
N ARG A 843 20.47 -15.63 0.97
CA ARG A 843 19.27 -15.83 1.80
C ARG A 843 18.18 -14.80 1.52
N LEU A 844 18.50 -13.71 0.83
CA LEU A 844 17.51 -12.71 0.47
C LEU A 844 16.56 -13.27 -0.61
N ILE A 845 15.28 -13.40 -0.27
CA ILE A 845 14.23 -13.85 -1.19
C ILE A 845 13.83 -12.72 -2.12
N ARG A 846 13.86 -12.98 -3.43
CA ARG A 846 13.42 -12.05 -4.48
C ARG A 846 12.83 -12.85 -5.63
N HIS A 847 11.91 -12.24 -6.38
CA HIS A 847 11.40 -12.82 -7.62
C HIS A 847 12.49 -12.92 -8.70
N ARG A 848 13.27 -11.85 -8.88
CA ARG A 848 14.32 -11.74 -9.91
C ARG A 848 15.72 -11.66 -9.31
N ASP A 849 16.69 -12.19 -10.05
CA ASP A 849 18.11 -12.15 -9.72
C ASP A 849 18.45 -12.65 -8.31
N GLN A 850 17.66 -13.59 -7.79
CA GLN A 850 17.90 -14.17 -6.48
C GLN A 850 19.20 -14.97 -6.52
N LYS A 851 20.20 -14.52 -5.75
CA LYS A 851 21.57 -15.06 -5.84
C LYS A 851 21.66 -16.57 -5.53
N ALA A 852 20.77 -17.10 -4.68
CA ALA A 852 20.66 -18.54 -4.45
C ALA A 852 20.18 -19.30 -5.70
N MET A 853 19.13 -18.82 -6.37
CA MET A 853 18.58 -19.47 -7.57
C MET A 853 19.53 -19.34 -8.77
N VAL A 854 20.24 -18.22 -8.91
CA VAL A 854 21.32 -18.08 -9.90
C VAL A 854 22.42 -19.13 -9.65
N ALA A 855 22.82 -19.34 -8.40
CA ALA A 855 23.81 -20.35 -8.06
C ALA A 855 23.30 -21.77 -8.30
N TYR A 856 22.01 -22.01 -8.04
CA TYR A 856 21.37 -23.30 -8.29
C TYR A 856 21.24 -23.60 -9.79
N ALA A 857 20.83 -22.62 -10.59
CA ALA A 857 20.82 -22.70 -12.06
C ALA A 857 22.23 -22.97 -12.62
N LYS A 858 23.27 -22.31 -12.10
CA LYS A 858 24.67 -22.61 -12.46
C LYS A 858 25.08 -24.04 -12.10
N ARG A 859 24.55 -24.61 -11.01
CA ARG A 859 24.76 -26.02 -10.67
C ARG A 859 24.04 -26.94 -11.64
N MET A 860 22.78 -26.65 -11.99
CA MET A 860 22.02 -27.43 -12.99
C MET A 860 22.75 -27.47 -14.33
N ARG A 861 23.27 -26.33 -14.82
CA ARG A 861 24.08 -26.28 -16.05
C ARG A 861 25.33 -27.16 -15.99
N ARG A 862 26.01 -27.23 -14.84
CA ARG A 862 27.16 -28.13 -14.63
C ARG A 862 26.78 -29.61 -14.73
N PHE A 863 25.56 -29.98 -14.34
CA PHE A 863 24.99 -31.32 -14.53
C PHE A 863 24.36 -31.54 -15.92
N LYS A 864 24.48 -30.56 -16.84
CA LYS A 864 23.84 -30.58 -18.18
C LYS A 864 22.31 -30.69 -18.10
N VAL A 865 21.73 -30.07 -17.07
CA VAL A 865 20.28 -29.84 -16.90
C VAL A 865 20.00 -28.42 -17.41
N ALA A 866 19.30 -28.34 -18.54
CA ALA A 866 18.92 -27.14 -19.27
C ALA A 866 17.48 -27.31 -19.82
N PRO A 867 16.46 -27.21 -18.95
CA PRO A 867 15.06 -27.23 -19.39
C PRO A 867 14.80 -26.04 -20.30
N ASP A 868 14.03 -26.28 -21.35
CA ASP A 868 13.67 -25.30 -22.36
C ASP A 868 12.24 -25.60 -22.81
N ARG A 869 11.53 -24.62 -23.36
CA ARG A 869 10.18 -24.84 -23.87
C ARG A 869 10.14 -25.93 -24.94
N GLY A 870 11.21 -26.07 -25.72
CA GLY A 870 11.34 -27.12 -26.74
C GLY A 870 11.57 -28.55 -26.19
N ASN A 871 11.88 -28.73 -24.90
CA ASN A 871 12.07 -30.06 -24.29
C ASN A 871 10.97 -30.46 -23.29
N LEU A 872 10.00 -29.58 -23.07
CA LEU A 872 8.84 -29.83 -22.22
C LEU A 872 7.65 -30.36 -23.04
N PRO A 873 6.80 -31.23 -22.47
CA PRO A 873 5.53 -31.56 -23.07
C PRO A 873 4.69 -30.31 -23.35
N VAL A 874 3.98 -30.30 -24.47
CA VAL A 874 3.07 -29.19 -24.77
C VAL A 874 1.97 -29.11 -23.71
N GLY A 875 1.61 -27.88 -23.30
CA GLY A 875 0.57 -27.64 -22.29
C GLY A 875 1.01 -27.86 -20.85
N THR A 876 2.31 -28.05 -20.55
CA THR A 876 2.82 -28.16 -19.17
C THR A 876 2.42 -26.94 -18.31
N HIS A 877 2.35 -25.74 -18.89
CA HIS A 877 1.97 -24.50 -18.19
C HIS A 877 0.51 -24.44 -17.74
N LEU A 878 -0.36 -25.30 -18.27
CA LEU A 878 -1.79 -25.36 -17.90
C LEU A 878 -2.05 -26.29 -16.70
N LEU A 879 -1.12 -27.23 -16.46
CA LEU A 879 -1.30 -28.31 -15.48
C LEU A 879 -0.32 -28.22 -14.31
N LEU A 880 0.92 -27.81 -14.55
CA LEU A 880 1.97 -27.80 -13.53
C LEU A 880 1.68 -26.73 -12.49
N SER A 881 1.41 -27.16 -11.26
CA SER A 881 1.22 -26.30 -10.09
C SER A 881 2.25 -26.62 -8.99
N GLY A 882 2.51 -25.66 -8.11
CA GLY A 882 3.43 -25.79 -6.98
C GLY A 882 2.70 -26.10 -5.67
N ILE A 883 3.01 -25.32 -4.63
CA ILE A 883 2.29 -25.38 -3.36
C ILE A 883 0.91 -24.75 -3.56
N LEU A 884 -0.11 -25.40 -3.03
CA LEU A 884 -1.51 -25.01 -3.16
C LEU A 884 -2.03 -24.57 -1.80
N VAL A 885 -2.73 -23.45 -1.77
CA VAL A 885 -3.43 -22.91 -0.60
C VAL A 885 -4.89 -22.64 -0.94
N SER A 886 -5.77 -22.63 0.05
CA SER A 886 -7.16 -22.23 -0.14
C SER A 886 -7.42 -20.81 0.40
N VAL A 887 -8.25 -20.06 -0.31
CA VAL A 887 -8.87 -18.83 0.18
C VAL A 887 -10.36 -18.95 -0.08
N ASN A 888 -11.16 -18.95 0.98
CA ASN A 888 -12.60 -19.16 0.93
C ASN A 888 -12.99 -20.44 0.16
N GLY A 889 -12.19 -21.52 0.30
CA GLY A 889 -12.36 -22.78 -0.43
C GLY A 889 -11.91 -22.78 -1.90
N VAL A 890 -11.47 -21.63 -2.45
CA VAL A 890 -10.88 -21.53 -3.80
C VAL A 890 -9.39 -21.86 -3.73
N ILE A 891 -8.92 -22.75 -4.60
CA ILE A 891 -7.54 -23.23 -4.57
C ILE A 891 -6.65 -22.37 -5.44
N LEU A 892 -5.54 -21.92 -4.89
CA LEU A 892 -4.61 -20.99 -5.50
C LEU A 892 -3.18 -21.54 -5.46
N ASP A 893 -2.41 -21.28 -6.51
CA ASP A 893 -1.02 -21.72 -6.65
C ASP A 893 -0.04 -20.61 -6.30
N ILE A 894 0.78 -20.84 -5.28
CA ILE A 894 1.84 -19.92 -4.84
C ILE A 894 3.23 -20.30 -5.37
N GLY A 895 3.30 -21.36 -6.16
CA GLY A 895 4.52 -21.89 -6.76
C GLY A 895 5.34 -22.74 -5.81
N LEU A 896 6.46 -23.25 -6.33
CA LEU A 896 7.35 -24.14 -5.59
C LEU A 896 8.80 -23.71 -5.80
N PRO A 897 9.26 -22.71 -5.03
CA PRO A 897 10.56 -22.14 -5.23
C PRO A 897 11.70 -23.10 -4.88
N GLY A 898 12.74 -23.13 -5.71
CA GLY A 898 13.86 -24.05 -5.54
C GLY A 898 14.71 -23.86 -4.27
N TRP A 899 14.61 -22.75 -3.54
CA TRP A 899 15.32 -22.59 -2.26
C TRP A 899 14.76 -23.49 -1.15
N LEU A 900 13.52 -23.98 -1.30
CA LEU A 900 12.93 -24.94 -0.37
C LEU A 900 13.70 -26.27 -0.34
N THR A 901 14.61 -26.50 -1.29
CA THR A 901 15.58 -27.60 -1.18
C THR A 901 16.45 -27.53 0.08
N GLU A 902 16.48 -26.40 0.79
CA GLU A 902 17.13 -26.27 2.10
C GLU A 902 16.44 -27.11 3.19
N HIS A 903 15.11 -27.25 3.13
CA HIS A 903 14.30 -28.09 4.04
C HIS A 903 14.52 -29.60 3.83
N LEU A 904 15.22 -30.01 2.77
CA LEU A 904 15.45 -31.43 2.51
C LEU A 904 16.46 -32.03 3.50
N PRO A 905 16.26 -33.29 3.93
CA PRO A 905 17.21 -33.98 4.79
C PRO A 905 18.58 -34.17 4.11
N LYS A 906 19.62 -34.40 4.91
CA LYS A 906 21.02 -34.57 4.42
C LYS A 906 21.25 -35.99 3.89
N ASP A 907 20.65 -36.33 2.74
CA ASP A 907 20.88 -37.62 2.10
C ASP A 907 22.28 -37.70 1.44
N SER A 908 22.88 -38.89 1.40
CA SER A 908 24.12 -39.12 0.67
C SER A 908 23.92 -39.00 -0.85
N ASP A 909 24.72 -38.14 -1.50
CA ASP A 909 24.70 -37.97 -2.96
C ASP A 909 24.81 -39.29 -3.73
N LYS A 910 25.54 -40.28 -3.21
CA LYS A 910 25.75 -41.58 -3.86
C LYS A 910 24.45 -42.38 -3.95
N THR A 911 23.67 -42.42 -2.87
CA THR A 911 22.42 -43.19 -2.81
C THR A 911 21.35 -42.57 -3.70
N VAL A 912 21.23 -41.24 -3.66
CA VAL A 912 20.31 -40.47 -4.51
C VAL A 912 20.63 -40.69 -5.99
N ARG A 913 21.91 -40.57 -6.39
CA ARG A 913 22.32 -40.79 -7.79
C ARG A 913 22.05 -42.21 -8.27
N ALA A 914 22.28 -43.22 -7.44
CA ALA A 914 22.00 -44.61 -7.80
C ALA A 914 20.50 -44.83 -8.10
N ARG A 915 19.62 -44.26 -7.27
CA ARG A 915 18.16 -44.28 -7.47
C ARG A 915 17.76 -43.56 -8.76
N LEU A 916 18.29 -42.37 -9.01
CA LEU A 916 17.99 -41.59 -10.20
C LEU A 916 18.48 -42.28 -11.49
N LYS A 917 19.65 -42.93 -11.46
CA LYS A 917 20.19 -43.64 -12.63
C LYS A 917 19.29 -44.81 -13.06
N ARG A 918 18.69 -45.54 -12.11
CA ARG A 918 17.71 -46.59 -12.42
C ARG A 918 16.47 -46.01 -13.12
N ARG A 919 15.96 -44.88 -12.64
CA ARG A 919 14.81 -44.19 -13.24
C ARG A 919 15.13 -43.58 -14.60
N SER A 920 16.30 -42.96 -14.75
CA SER A 920 16.76 -42.44 -16.04
C SER A 920 16.74 -43.51 -17.13
N LYS A 921 17.14 -44.76 -16.80
CA LYS A 921 17.06 -45.88 -17.74
C LYS A 921 15.62 -46.24 -18.13
N LYS A 922 14.66 -46.11 -17.21
CA LYS A 922 13.23 -46.31 -17.50
C LYS A 922 12.71 -45.22 -18.44
N ILE A 923 13.02 -43.96 -18.15
CA ILE A 923 12.63 -42.80 -18.98
C ILE A 923 13.23 -42.89 -20.38
N SER A 924 14.49 -43.33 -20.52
CA SER A 924 15.12 -43.44 -21.84
C SER A 924 14.49 -44.53 -22.73
N LYS A 925 13.85 -45.56 -22.13
CA LYS A 925 13.20 -46.64 -22.87
C LYS A 925 11.80 -46.28 -23.39
N SER A 926 11.11 -45.33 -22.76
CA SER A 926 9.76 -44.93 -23.17
C SER A 926 9.77 -43.85 -24.25
N ARG A 927 8.68 -43.81 -25.03
CA ARG A 927 8.47 -42.84 -26.12
C ARG A 927 8.47 -41.40 -25.57
N PRO A 928 9.15 -40.44 -26.23
CA PRO A 928 9.07 -39.03 -25.83
C PRO A 928 7.64 -38.48 -25.96
N PRO A 929 7.20 -37.55 -25.08
CA PRO A 929 5.97 -36.80 -25.24
C PRO A 929 6.02 -35.91 -26.48
N ARG A 930 4.87 -35.34 -26.84
CA ARG A 930 4.82 -34.31 -27.87
C ARG A 930 5.38 -32.99 -27.31
N LEU A 931 6.32 -32.37 -28.04
CA LEU A 931 7.03 -31.15 -27.62
C LEU A 931 6.60 -29.90 -28.39
N GLN A 932 5.89 -30.07 -29.52
CA GLN A 932 5.43 -28.97 -30.38
C GLN A 932 3.92 -29.09 -30.66
N PRO A 933 3.21 -27.95 -30.76
CA PRO A 933 1.80 -27.93 -31.11
C PRO A 933 1.55 -28.59 -32.48
N LEU A 934 0.29 -28.94 -32.75
CA LEU A 934 -0.12 -29.45 -34.04
C LEU A 934 -0.19 -28.32 -35.07
N GLY A 935 0.09 -28.64 -36.34
CA GLY A 935 -0.08 -27.68 -37.43
C GLY A 935 -1.56 -27.47 -37.76
N GLU A 936 -1.86 -26.39 -38.46
CA GLU A 936 -3.23 -26.10 -38.90
C GLU A 936 -3.78 -27.22 -39.80
N GLY A 937 -4.97 -27.71 -39.47
CA GLY A 937 -5.63 -28.80 -40.20
C GLY A 937 -4.87 -30.12 -40.20
N TRP A 938 -3.88 -30.30 -39.31
CA TRP A 938 -2.98 -31.47 -39.32
C TRP A 938 -3.72 -32.81 -39.16
N TRP A 939 -4.81 -32.82 -38.40
CA TRP A 939 -5.68 -33.98 -38.15
C TRP A 939 -6.52 -34.38 -39.38
N LEU A 940 -6.76 -33.48 -40.34
CA LEU A 940 -7.57 -33.78 -41.54
C LEU A 940 -6.89 -34.81 -42.44
N LYS A 941 -5.55 -34.91 -42.35
CA LYS A 941 -4.72 -35.79 -43.18
C LYS A 941 -4.47 -37.15 -42.54
N ARG A 942 -5.10 -37.47 -41.40
CA ARG A 942 -4.85 -38.70 -40.63
C ARG A 942 -6.11 -39.55 -40.50
N PRO A 943 -6.00 -40.89 -40.62
CA PRO A 943 -7.15 -41.77 -40.46
C PRO A 943 -7.76 -41.61 -39.07
N LYS A 944 -9.09 -41.67 -38.99
CA LYS A 944 -9.82 -41.74 -37.73
C LYS A 944 -9.59 -43.12 -37.10
N GLU A 945 -9.60 -43.17 -35.76
CA GLU A 945 -9.56 -44.45 -35.05
C GLU A 945 -10.91 -45.19 -35.14
N GLU A 946 -10.89 -46.51 -35.02
CA GLU A 946 -12.13 -47.30 -34.94
C GLU A 946 -12.97 -46.86 -33.73
N GLY A 947 -14.26 -46.62 -33.96
CA GLY A 947 -15.18 -46.12 -32.93
C GLY A 947 -15.10 -44.61 -32.64
N SER A 948 -14.42 -43.81 -33.48
CA SER A 948 -14.34 -42.34 -33.33
C SER A 948 -15.67 -41.59 -33.49
N GLU A 949 -16.72 -42.28 -33.92
CA GLU A 949 -18.07 -41.69 -34.06
C GLU A 949 -18.73 -41.47 -32.68
N ILE A 950 -18.28 -42.19 -31.65
CA ILE A 950 -18.70 -42.01 -30.27
C ILE A 950 -17.73 -41.01 -29.59
N PRO A 951 -18.22 -40.08 -28.75
CA PRO A 951 -17.38 -39.19 -27.97
C PRO A 951 -16.28 -39.93 -27.19
N ALA A 952 -15.07 -39.38 -27.20
CA ALA A 952 -13.89 -40.07 -26.65
C ALA A 952 -14.00 -40.41 -25.15
N LEU A 953 -14.59 -39.52 -24.34
CA LEU A 953 -14.75 -39.77 -22.90
C LEU A 953 -15.82 -40.82 -22.63
N GLU A 954 -16.85 -40.90 -23.46
CA GLU A 954 -17.84 -41.98 -23.38
C GLU A 954 -17.18 -43.34 -23.65
N ARG A 955 -16.30 -43.41 -24.67
CA ARG A 955 -15.52 -44.61 -25.00
C ARG A 955 -14.54 -45.02 -23.90
N LEU A 956 -13.86 -44.06 -23.26
CA LEU A 956 -12.78 -44.34 -22.30
C LEU A 956 -13.26 -44.50 -20.84
N ILE A 957 -14.35 -43.83 -20.46
CA ILE A 957 -14.86 -43.78 -19.08
C ILE A 957 -16.26 -44.37 -18.96
N GLY A 958 -17.11 -44.17 -19.98
CA GLY A 958 -18.55 -44.44 -19.94
C GLY A 958 -19.39 -43.21 -19.55
N PRO A 959 -20.70 -43.39 -19.27
CA PRO A 959 -21.66 -42.29 -19.06
C PRO A 959 -21.34 -41.41 -17.84
N VAL A 960 -20.54 -41.90 -16.89
CA VAL A 960 -20.12 -41.16 -15.69
C VAL A 960 -19.37 -39.87 -16.04
N ALA A 961 -18.68 -39.81 -17.18
CA ALA A 961 -17.96 -38.62 -17.64
C ALA A 961 -18.88 -37.41 -17.95
N TYR A 962 -20.19 -37.63 -18.08
CA TYR A 962 -21.17 -36.61 -18.46
C TYR A 962 -22.16 -36.27 -17.33
N ARG A 963 -21.96 -36.81 -16.12
CA ARG A 963 -22.84 -36.54 -14.97
C ARG A 963 -22.90 -35.02 -14.70
N GLY A 964 -24.10 -34.45 -14.74
CA GLY A 964 -24.35 -33.02 -14.48
C GLY A 964 -23.93 -32.08 -15.61
N ARG A 965 -23.30 -32.58 -16.69
CA ARG A 965 -22.85 -31.76 -17.82
C ARG A 965 -24.00 -31.17 -18.65
N PRO A 966 -25.11 -31.87 -18.94
CA PRO A 966 -26.24 -31.27 -19.66
C PRO A 966 -26.78 -30.04 -18.94
N SER A 967 -27.05 -30.16 -17.63
CA SER A 967 -27.49 -29.04 -16.80
C SER A 967 -26.44 -27.92 -16.70
N TYR A 968 -25.16 -28.24 -16.73
CA TYR A 968 -24.07 -27.26 -16.77
C TYR A 968 -24.09 -26.44 -18.07
N ILE A 969 -24.25 -27.10 -19.21
CA ILE A 969 -24.35 -26.44 -20.53
C ILE A 969 -25.62 -25.60 -20.60
N GLU A 970 -26.77 -26.11 -20.17
CA GLU A 970 -28.04 -25.37 -20.16
C GLU A 970 -27.94 -24.08 -19.32
N LYS A 971 -27.32 -24.15 -18.14
CA LYS A 971 -27.10 -22.98 -17.28
C LYS A 971 -26.28 -21.90 -17.99
N LYS A 972 -25.29 -22.29 -18.79
CA LYS A 972 -24.45 -21.36 -19.56
C LYS A 972 -25.11 -20.85 -20.84
N ALA A 973 -25.92 -21.68 -21.49
CA ALA A 973 -26.64 -21.33 -22.72
C ALA A 973 -27.85 -20.41 -22.47
N GLY A 974 -28.38 -20.37 -21.24
CA GLY A 974 -29.52 -19.55 -20.87
C GLY A 974 -29.30 -18.05 -21.14
N LYS A 975 -30.15 -17.44 -21.98
CA LYS A 975 -30.13 -16.00 -22.33
C LYS A 975 -30.23 -15.05 -21.13
N ASN A 976 -30.69 -15.54 -19.97
CA ASN A 976 -30.73 -14.81 -18.71
C ASN A 976 -30.26 -15.69 -17.55
N LEU A 977 -28.95 -15.68 -17.24
CA LEU A 977 -28.36 -16.29 -16.03
C LEU A 977 -28.84 -15.66 -14.70
N ARG A 978 -29.92 -14.88 -14.68
CA ARG A 978 -30.57 -14.54 -13.39
C ARG A 978 -31.17 -15.85 -12.89
N PRO A 979 -30.79 -16.37 -11.72
CA PRO A 979 -31.43 -17.57 -11.19
C PRO A 979 -32.93 -17.27 -11.06
N SER A 980 -33.76 -17.97 -11.82
CA SER A 980 -35.23 -17.85 -11.75
C SER A 980 -35.81 -18.67 -10.58
N GLY A 981 -34.96 -19.06 -9.61
CA GLY A 981 -35.33 -19.82 -8.42
C GLY A 981 -35.52 -18.91 -7.19
N ILE A 982 -36.19 -19.46 -6.17
CA ILE A 982 -36.44 -18.79 -4.89
C ILE A 982 -35.11 -18.34 -4.29
N ILE A 983 -34.91 -17.03 -4.27
CA ILE A 983 -33.81 -16.37 -3.57
C ILE A 983 -34.06 -16.60 -2.07
N PRO A 984 -33.10 -17.13 -1.29
CA PRO A 984 -33.24 -17.21 0.16
C PRO A 984 -33.59 -15.82 0.70
N GLY A 985 -34.69 -15.73 1.45
CA GLY A 985 -35.29 -14.45 1.85
C GLY A 985 -34.44 -13.62 2.83
N ASP A 986 -33.38 -14.19 3.40
CA ASP A 986 -32.55 -13.51 4.39
C ASP A 986 -31.16 -13.16 3.85
N PRO A 987 -30.73 -11.89 3.97
CA PRO A 987 -29.37 -11.48 3.63
C PRO A 987 -28.38 -12.20 4.55
N ARG A 988 -27.57 -13.09 3.98
CA ARG A 988 -26.54 -13.81 4.72
C ARG A 988 -25.36 -12.87 5.01
N PRO A 989 -24.97 -12.69 6.29
CA PRO A 989 -23.73 -12.01 6.60
C PRO A 989 -22.52 -12.69 5.93
N VAL A 990 -21.46 -11.93 5.67
CA VAL A 990 -20.19 -12.44 5.11
C VAL A 990 -19.61 -13.61 5.93
N HIS A 991 -19.93 -13.65 7.22
CA HIS A 991 -19.44 -14.64 8.17
C HIS A 991 -20.36 -15.87 8.35
N THR A 992 -21.53 -15.94 7.68
CA THR A 992 -22.38 -17.15 7.70
C THR A 992 -22.13 -17.99 6.45
N LEU A 993 -20.86 -18.35 6.25
CA LEU A 993 -20.48 -19.33 5.26
C LEU A 993 -20.57 -20.71 5.91
N ASP A 994 -21.33 -21.61 5.30
CA ASP A 994 -21.29 -23.02 5.68
C ASP A 994 -19.91 -23.57 5.28
N LEU A 995 -18.97 -23.52 6.22
CA LEU A 995 -17.56 -23.89 6.06
C LEU A 995 -17.42 -25.31 5.49
N GLY A 996 -18.30 -26.22 5.93
CA GLY A 996 -18.36 -27.60 5.46
C GLY A 996 -18.76 -27.71 3.99
N SER A 997 -19.78 -26.97 3.56
CA SER A 997 -20.22 -26.97 2.15
C SER A 997 -19.15 -26.46 1.17
N ARG A 998 -18.29 -25.54 1.64
CA ARG A 998 -17.19 -24.95 0.85
C ARG A 998 -15.91 -25.77 0.88
N GLY A 999 -15.86 -26.85 1.68
CA GLY A 999 -14.67 -27.66 1.87
C GLY A 999 -13.52 -26.88 2.49
N ILE A 1000 -13.84 -25.87 3.31
CA ILE A 1000 -12.85 -25.08 4.03
C ILE A 1000 -12.31 -25.96 5.17
N PRO A 1001 -10.99 -26.09 5.32
CA PRO A 1001 -10.43 -26.86 6.42
C PRO A 1001 -10.84 -26.26 7.76
N THR A 1002 -11.32 -27.11 8.67
CA THR A 1002 -11.63 -26.76 10.05
C THR A 1002 -10.92 -27.72 10.98
N ASN A 1003 -10.27 -27.21 12.01
CA ASN A 1003 -9.48 -28.02 12.92
C ASN A 1003 -10.41 -28.93 13.71
N THR A 1004 -10.08 -30.22 13.74
CA THR A 1004 -10.85 -31.23 14.47
C THR A 1004 -10.68 -31.11 15.98
N ARG A 1005 -9.66 -30.41 16.46
CA ARG A 1005 -9.54 -30.01 17.87
C ARG A 1005 -10.48 -28.84 18.13
N ARG A 1006 -11.73 -29.16 18.49
CA ARG A 1006 -12.61 -28.25 19.24
C ARG A 1006 -11.79 -27.67 20.40
N SER A 1007 -11.44 -26.39 20.33
CA SER A 1007 -10.82 -25.68 21.44
C SER A 1007 -11.63 -25.93 22.71
N GLU A 1008 -11.00 -26.43 23.77
CA GLU A 1008 -11.62 -26.74 25.07
C GLU A 1008 -12.24 -25.52 25.79
N ARG A 1009 -12.24 -24.33 25.18
CA ARG A 1009 -13.10 -23.24 25.60
C ARG A 1009 -14.37 -23.26 24.78
N ARG A 1010 -15.43 -23.83 25.35
CA ARG A 1010 -16.78 -23.27 25.17
C ARG A 1010 -16.77 -21.87 25.80
N SER A 1011 -16.17 -20.90 25.14
CA SER A 1011 -16.63 -19.52 25.26
C SER A 1011 -18.07 -19.54 24.77
N GLN A 1012 -18.99 -19.09 25.60
CA GLN A 1012 -20.37 -18.85 25.19
C GLN A 1012 -20.32 -18.11 23.86
N ILE A 1013 -21.00 -18.67 22.85
CA ILE A 1013 -21.28 -18.02 21.57
C ILE A 1013 -21.54 -16.54 21.89
N PRO A 1014 -20.70 -15.58 21.45
CA PRO A 1014 -21.11 -14.21 21.48
C PRO A 1014 -22.30 -14.18 20.54
N GLN A 1015 -23.50 -13.96 21.07
CA GLN A 1015 -24.56 -13.37 20.28
C GLN A 1015 -24.00 -12.04 19.80
N ASN A 1016 -23.39 -12.06 18.63
CA ASN A 1016 -22.84 -10.90 17.97
C ASN A 1016 -24.06 -10.09 17.48
N SER A 1017 -24.71 -9.42 18.42
CA SER A 1017 -25.47 -8.23 18.11
C SER A 1017 -24.43 -7.23 17.61
N PRO A 1018 -24.51 -6.75 16.36
CA PRO A 1018 -23.59 -5.72 15.92
C PRO A 1018 -23.73 -4.56 16.89
N ASN A 1019 -22.62 -4.10 17.47
CA ASN A 1019 -22.54 -2.77 18.06
C ASN A 1019 -22.58 -1.68 16.95
N ALA A 1020 -23.49 -1.83 15.99
CA ALA A 1020 -24.24 -0.72 15.47
C ALA A 1020 -25.48 -0.60 16.37
N THR A 1021 -25.30 -0.04 17.57
CA THR A 1021 -26.47 0.53 18.23
C THR A 1021 -26.93 1.67 17.34
N VAL A 1022 -28.00 1.42 16.58
CA VAL A 1022 -28.92 2.45 16.14
C VAL A 1022 -29.50 3.06 17.43
N ARG A 1023 -28.75 3.98 18.05
CA ARG A 1023 -29.23 4.75 19.20
C ARG A 1023 -30.30 5.71 18.68
N ASP A 1024 -31.52 5.40 19.06
CA ASP A 1024 -32.67 6.30 19.24
C ASP A 1024 -33.02 7.24 18.07
N ARG A 1025 -33.80 6.70 17.12
CA ARG A 1025 -34.86 7.50 16.51
C ARG A 1025 -35.98 7.74 17.54
N LYS A 1026 -35.80 8.74 18.41
CA LYS A 1026 -36.92 9.41 19.11
C LYS A 1026 -36.99 10.87 18.69
N LYS A 1027 -37.96 11.15 17.82
CA LYS A 1027 -38.77 12.38 17.66
C LYS A 1027 -39.07 12.64 16.18
N LEU A 1028 -39.93 11.81 15.61
CA LEU A 1028 -40.84 12.24 14.56
C LEU A 1028 -42.25 12.02 15.11
N LYS A 1029 -42.86 13.11 15.59
CA LYS A 1029 -44.29 13.15 15.91
C LYS A 1029 -45.05 12.74 14.64
N ARG A 1030 -45.70 11.58 14.67
CA ARG A 1030 -46.79 11.28 13.72
C ARG A 1030 -48.10 11.82 14.32
N PRO A 1031 -48.97 12.45 13.52
CA PRO A 1031 -50.28 12.89 13.98
C PRO A 1031 -51.19 11.67 14.22
N SER A 1032 -52.05 11.80 15.22
CA SER A 1032 -53.00 10.78 15.69
C SER A 1032 -54.05 10.43 14.64
N SER A 1033 -54.12 9.16 14.24
CA SER A 1033 -55.29 8.58 13.56
C SER A 1033 -56.03 7.64 14.51
N SER A 1034 -57.25 8.04 14.86
CA SER A 1034 -58.17 7.35 15.75
C SER A 1034 -58.67 6.01 15.19
N ASN A 1035 -58.63 4.97 16.02
CA ASN A 1035 -59.38 3.73 15.83
C ASN A 1035 -60.89 3.99 15.94
N ARG A 1036 -61.66 3.68 14.89
CA ARG A 1036 -63.08 3.31 15.01
C ARG A 1036 -63.21 1.81 14.73
N LYS A 1037 -63.82 1.13 15.71
CA LYS A 1037 -64.11 -0.31 15.79
C LYS A 1037 -64.93 -0.82 14.59
N PRO A 1038 -64.88 -2.13 14.29
CA PRO A 1038 -65.82 -2.75 13.38
C PRO A 1038 -67.16 -2.97 14.09
N ARG A 1039 -68.26 -2.70 13.39
CA ARG A 1039 -69.60 -3.21 13.70
C ARG A 1039 -70.29 -3.57 12.39
N LYS A 1040 -70.55 -4.88 12.26
CA LYS A 1040 -71.40 -5.59 11.29
C LYS A 1040 -71.09 -5.42 9.82
#